data_AF-A0A0N0HNA9-F1
#
_entry.id   AF-A0A0N0HNA9-F1
#
_cell.length_a   1.000
_cell.length_b   1.000
_cell.length_c   1.000
_cell.angle_alpha   90.00
_cell.angle_beta   90.00
_cell.angle_gamma   90.00
#
_symmetry.space_group_name_H-M   'P 1'
#
loop_
_entity.id
_entity.type
_entity.pdbx_description
1 polymer ?
#
loop_
_entity_poly.entity_id
_entity_poly.type
_entity_poly.pdbx_seq_one_letter_code
_entity_poly.pdbx_strand_id
1 'polypeptide(L)'
;MPDEAQPVAAPQPERPAAASATPGKAQPDGAGESGPADEPTQGPDRAPAPQTPAAPAKPAPPAEAKPAPPTDAKPTPPPGTKAAPSSGTKPATPEKPAAGSAAPKPPAPAPAAKPPARPAATPPAAPARSGGSSNRVRARLARLGVQRSSPYNPVLEPLLRTVRGNDPKIESATLRQIEKAYQVAERWHRGQKRKSGDPYITHPLAVTTILAELGMDPATLMAGLLHDTVEDTEYGLDTLRKDFGDQVALLVDGVTKLDKVKFGEAAQAETVRKMVVAMAKDPRVLVIKLADRLHNMRTMRYLKREKQEKKARETLEIYAPLAHRLGMNTIKWELEDLAFAILYPKMYDEIVRLVAERAPKRDEYLAIVTDEVQADLRAARIKATVTGRPKHYYSVYQKMIVRGRDFAEIYDLVGIRVLVDTVRDCYAALGTVHARWNPVPGRFKDYIAMPKFNMYQSLHTTVIGPSGKPVELQIRTFDMHRRAEYGIAAHWKYKQEAVAGASKVRTDVPRNTGGGRGQDTVNDMAWLRQLLDWQKETEDPSEFLESLRFDLSRNEVFVFTPKGDVIALPAGATPVDFAYAVHTEVGHRTIGARVNGRLVPLESTLDNGDLVEVFTSKAAGAGPSRDWLQFVKSPRARNKIRAWFSKERRDEAIEQGKDAIARAMRKQNLPIQRILTGDSLVTLAHEMRYPDISSLYAAIGEGHVAAAGVVQKLVQALGGHDEANEDLAESTPPSHGRSKRRANADPGVVVKGVEDVWVKLARCCTPVPGDPIIGFVTRGSGVSVHRADCVNVDSLSQQPERILEVEWAPTQSSVFLVAIQVEALDRSRLLSDVTRVLSDQHVNILSAAVQTSRDRVATSRFTFEMGDPKHLGHVLKAVRGVEGVYDVYRVTSARRP
;
A
#
# COMPACT_ATOMS: atom_id res chain seq x y z
N MET A 1 -37.91 47.77 -4.77
CA MET A 1 -39.29 48.22 -4.56
C MET A 1 -40.08 47.05 -3.99
N PRO A 2 -40.89 47.28 -2.94
CA PRO A 2 -40.55 46.67 -1.65
C PRO A 2 -41.74 46.03 -0.90
N ASP A 3 -41.43 45.42 0.25
CA ASP A 3 -41.97 45.72 1.60
C ASP A 3 -41.06 44.99 2.63
N GLU A 4 -40.34 45.69 3.52
CA GLU A 4 -40.69 46.01 4.94
C GLU A 4 -40.78 44.75 5.87
N ALA A 5 -39.80 44.47 6.75
CA ALA A 5 -39.51 45.07 8.09
C ALA A 5 -40.38 44.45 9.23
N GLN A 6 -39.96 44.19 10.48
CA GLN A 6 -38.91 44.73 11.39
C GLN A 6 -38.26 43.63 12.31
N PRO A 7 -37.25 43.94 13.18
CA PRO A 7 -36.43 42.96 13.92
C PRO A 7 -36.68 42.86 15.45
N VAL A 8 -36.02 41.90 16.15
CA VAL A 8 -36.02 41.79 17.63
C VAL A 8 -34.62 41.48 18.23
N ALA A 9 -34.19 42.40 19.10
CA ALA A 9 -33.25 42.34 20.26
C ALA A 9 -32.11 41.30 20.41
N ALA A 10 -31.00 41.79 20.98
CA ALA A 10 -29.93 41.02 21.64
C ALA A 10 -29.76 41.47 23.11
N PRO A 11 -29.19 40.65 24.01
CA PRO A 11 -28.86 41.04 25.38
C PRO A 11 -27.38 41.44 25.55
N GLN A 12 -27.11 42.36 26.49
CA GLN A 12 -25.77 42.75 26.98
C GLN A 12 -25.77 42.77 28.54
N PRO A 13 -24.61 42.92 29.21
CA PRO A 13 -24.34 42.22 30.46
C PRO A 13 -24.54 43.04 31.75
N GLU A 14 -24.54 42.34 32.88
CA GLU A 14 -24.38 42.92 34.22
C GLU A 14 -23.09 42.46 34.93
N ARG A 15 -22.66 43.31 35.87
CA ARG A 15 -21.56 43.18 36.85
C ARG A 15 -22.03 43.92 38.12
N PRO A 16 -21.31 43.86 39.26
CA PRO A 16 -20.79 42.69 39.97
C PRO A 16 -21.24 42.73 41.45
N ALA A 17 -20.82 41.76 42.27
CA ALA A 17 -20.87 41.88 43.73
C ALA A 17 -19.62 41.29 44.37
N ALA A 18 -19.13 41.87 45.47
CA ALA A 18 -17.95 41.43 46.19
C ALA A 18 -18.02 41.80 47.68
N ALA A 19 -17.65 40.87 48.57
CA ALA A 19 -17.15 41.17 49.92
C ALA A 19 -16.47 39.95 50.58
N SER A 20 -15.25 40.16 51.04
CA SER A 20 -14.48 39.48 52.11
C SER A 20 -15.11 38.39 52.99
N ALA A 21 -14.36 37.28 53.19
CA ALA A 21 -14.08 36.74 54.53
C ALA A 21 -12.78 35.88 54.58
N THR A 22 -11.91 36.18 55.53
CA THR A 22 -10.70 35.44 56.01
C THR A 22 -10.45 35.95 57.44
N PRO A 23 -9.78 35.26 58.39
CA PRO A 23 -8.86 34.13 58.23
C PRO A 23 -9.01 32.98 59.27
N GLY A 24 -8.08 32.01 59.25
CA GLY A 24 -7.87 31.04 60.34
C GLY A 24 -6.68 30.12 60.10
N LYS A 25 -5.80 29.94 61.11
CA LYS A 25 -4.70 28.95 61.12
C LYS A 25 -5.05 27.82 62.09
N ALA A 26 -4.74 26.56 61.77
CA ALA A 26 -4.23 25.56 62.72
C ALA A 26 -3.78 24.25 62.05
N GLN A 27 -2.77 23.64 62.66
CA GLN A 27 -2.31 22.23 62.62
C GLN A 27 -2.09 21.82 64.10
N PRO A 28 -1.90 20.54 64.47
CA PRO A 28 -2.15 19.27 63.78
C PRO A 28 -2.85 18.25 64.74
N ASP A 29 -2.38 16.99 64.78
CA ASP A 29 -2.47 15.97 65.84
C ASP A 29 -3.74 15.11 66.05
N GLY A 30 -3.51 13.92 66.63
CA GLY A 30 -4.52 13.05 67.25
C GLY A 30 -4.60 11.62 66.71
N ALA A 31 -4.35 10.61 67.54
CA ALA A 31 -4.53 9.18 67.22
C ALA A 31 -5.08 8.38 68.42
N GLY A 32 -5.65 7.20 68.16
CA GLY A 32 -6.16 6.24 69.15
C GLY A 32 -7.65 6.40 69.52
N GLU A 33 -8.32 5.42 70.13
CA GLU A 33 -8.04 3.98 70.27
C GLU A 33 -9.30 3.23 70.81
N SER A 34 -9.24 1.89 70.97
CA SER A 34 -10.30 0.96 71.48
C SER A 34 -11.58 0.81 70.60
N GLY A 35 -12.36 -0.28 70.61
CA GLY A 35 -12.39 -1.52 71.43
C GLY A 35 -13.72 -1.66 72.22
N PRO A 36 -14.17 -2.85 72.69
CA PRO A 36 -13.65 -4.22 72.55
C PRO A 36 -14.73 -5.32 72.25
N ALA A 37 -14.35 -6.62 72.37
CA ALA A 37 -15.18 -7.80 72.74
C ALA A 37 -16.27 -8.33 71.75
N ASP A 38 -16.62 -9.64 71.70
CA ASP A 38 -16.05 -10.84 72.35
C ASP A 38 -16.23 -12.13 71.51
N GLU A 39 -15.57 -13.23 71.90
CA GLU A 39 -15.57 -14.56 71.23
C GLU A 39 -16.54 -15.59 71.90
N PRO A 40 -16.71 -16.88 71.47
CA PRO A 40 -15.71 -17.93 71.78
C PRO A 40 -15.66 -19.23 70.90
N THR A 41 -14.47 -19.62 70.42
CA THR A 41 -13.95 -21.03 70.32
C THR A 41 -14.69 -22.09 69.43
N GLN A 42 -14.15 -23.26 69.05
CA GLN A 42 -12.96 -24.05 69.43
C GLN A 42 -12.18 -24.59 68.19
N GLY A 43 -10.90 -24.97 68.37
CA GLY A 43 -10.03 -25.63 67.37
C GLY A 43 -9.90 -27.16 67.57
N PRO A 44 -8.69 -27.78 67.57
CA PRO A 44 -7.34 -27.19 67.69
C PRO A 44 -6.24 -27.71 66.71
N ASP A 45 -5.09 -27.02 66.76
CA ASP A 45 -3.70 -27.49 66.56
C ASP A 45 -3.26 -28.35 65.35
N ARG A 46 -2.38 -27.79 64.49
CA ARG A 46 -0.91 -27.75 64.77
C ARG A 46 -0.11 -26.88 63.77
N ALA A 47 0.96 -26.24 64.26
CA ALA A 47 2.01 -25.56 63.49
C ALA A 47 3.30 -26.45 63.44
N PRO A 48 4.46 -26.07 62.84
CA PRO A 48 4.88 -24.78 62.23
C PRO A 48 5.68 -24.90 60.90
N ALA A 49 6.33 -23.79 60.49
CA ALA A 49 7.45 -23.70 59.52
C ALA A 49 8.79 -24.21 60.15
N PRO A 50 10.02 -24.18 59.54
CA PRO A 50 10.49 -23.35 58.40
C PRO A 50 11.65 -23.91 57.49
N GLN A 51 12.17 -23.03 56.61
CA GLN A 51 13.58 -22.92 56.13
C GLN A 51 14.25 -23.93 55.15
N THR A 52 15.22 -23.37 54.42
CA THR A 52 16.30 -23.94 53.55
C THR A 52 17.39 -24.69 54.36
N PRO A 53 18.45 -25.35 53.80
CA PRO A 53 19.08 -25.21 52.45
C PRO A 53 19.64 -26.52 51.80
N ALA A 54 20.37 -26.42 50.67
CA ALA A 54 21.68 -27.08 50.41
C ALA A 54 22.19 -26.87 48.95
N ALA A 55 23.51 -27.04 48.74
CA ALA A 55 24.25 -26.97 47.47
C ALA A 55 25.30 -28.15 47.47
N PRO A 56 26.44 -28.19 46.74
CA PRO A 56 26.98 -27.35 45.64
C PRO A 56 27.62 -28.15 44.47
N ALA A 57 28.35 -27.46 43.57
CA ALA A 57 29.73 -27.78 43.10
C ALA A 57 30.01 -27.54 41.60
N LYS A 58 31.15 -26.90 41.31
CA LYS A 58 31.95 -27.03 40.07
C LYS A 58 33.29 -27.68 40.46
N PRO A 59 34.01 -28.34 39.54
CA PRO A 59 35.20 -27.68 38.95
C PRO A 59 35.43 -28.02 37.46
N ALA A 60 36.60 -27.64 36.93
CA ALA A 60 37.18 -27.97 35.61
C ALA A 60 38.72 -28.05 35.79
N PRO A 61 39.56 -28.21 34.74
CA PRO A 61 39.47 -29.03 33.52
C PRO A 61 40.34 -30.33 33.67
N PRO A 62 40.77 -31.03 32.59
CA PRO A 62 42.14 -30.82 32.07
C PRO A 62 42.25 -30.95 30.52
N ALA A 63 43.44 -31.22 29.97
CA ALA A 63 43.78 -31.11 28.54
C ALA A 63 44.67 -32.25 27.98
N GLU A 64 44.95 -32.15 26.67
CA GLU A 64 45.99 -32.82 25.85
C GLU A 64 45.96 -34.33 25.57
N ALA A 65 46.10 -34.68 24.27
CA ALA A 65 46.79 -35.88 23.78
C ALA A 65 47.20 -35.74 22.29
N LYS A 66 48.47 -36.06 21.97
CA LYS A 66 49.03 -36.34 20.63
C LYS A 66 50.17 -37.36 20.81
N PRO A 67 50.37 -38.29 19.86
CA PRO A 67 51.45 -38.10 18.87
C PRO A 67 51.13 -38.66 17.46
N ALA A 68 52.14 -38.73 16.59
CA ALA A 68 52.18 -39.23 15.21
C ALA A 68 53.52 -40.03 15.04
N PRO A 69 54.23 -40.09 13.88
CA PRO A 69 53.90 -40.07 12.45
C PRO A 69 54.19 -41.51 11.88
N PRO A 70 54.78 -41.77 10.69
CA PRO A 70 54.87 -41.08 9.38
C PRO A 70 54.09 -41.91 8.30
N THR A 71 54.36 -42.02 6.99
CA THR A 71 55.32 -41.54 5.95
C THR A 71 54.57 -41.68 4.60
N ASP A 72 54.90 -41.11 3.43
CA ASP A 72 55.86 -40.11 2.92
C ASP A 72 55.17 -39.40 1.70
N ALA A 73 55.72 -38.69 0.70
CA ALA A 73 57.07 -38.32 0.26
C ALA A 73 57.06 -36.93 -0.46
N LYS A 74 58.03 -36.68 -1.36
CA LYS A 74 58.27 -35.40 -2.08
C LYS A 74 58.99 -35.66 -3.44
N PRO A 75 59.33 -34.68 -4.33
CA PRO A 75 59.63 -33.25 -4.09
C PRO A 75 59.01 -32.22 -5.08
N THR A 76 59.61 -31.01 -5.15
CA THR A 76 59.13 -29.72 -5.72
C THR A 76 60.34 -28.87 -6.22
N PRO A 77 60.26 -27.57 -6.61
CA PRO A 77 59.41 -26.80 -7.58
C PRO A 77 60.30 -25.98 -8.56
N PRO A 78 60.20 -24.62 -8.69
CA PRO A 78 59.29 -23.70 -9.43
C PRO A 78 59.93 -23.25 -10.79
N PRO A 79 59.97 -21.97 -11.29
CA PRO A 79 59.10 -20.76 -11.25
C PRO A 79 58.79 -20.15 -12.68
N GLY A 80 58.34 -18.88 -12.79
CA GLY A 80 58.83 -17.99 -13.90
C GLY A 80 57.91 -17.03 -14.72
N THR A 81 57.36 -15.95 -14.12
CA THR A 81 57.19 -14.58 -14.71
C THR A 81 56.53 -14.23 -16.08
N LYS A 82 55.73 -13.14 -16.03
CA LYS A 82 55.60 -11.97 -16.97
C LYS A 82 54.62 -11.98 -18.19
N ALA A 83 53.74 -10.97 -18.14
CA ALA A 83 53.38 -10.00 -19.19
C ALA A 83 52.38 -10.36 -20.33
N ALA A 84 51.78 -9.28 -20.85
CA ALA A 84 50.85 -9.18 -21.99
C ALA A 84 51.55 -8.34 -23.12
N PRO A 85 50.94 -7.72 -24.17
CA PRO A 85 49.51 -7.55 -24.48
C PRO A 85 49.08 -7.54 -26.00
N SER A 86 47.78 -7.29 -26.22
CA SER A 86 47.17 -6.40 -27.24
C SER A 86 47.29 -6.60 -28.77
N SER A 87 46.13 -6.40 -29.41
CA SER A 87 45.86 -5.66 -30.69
C SER A 87 46.16 -6.35 -32.04
N GLY A 88 45.45 -5.94 -33.11
CA GLY A 88 45.66 -6.47 -34.48
C GLY A 88 44.54 -6.28 -35.53
N THR A 89 43.87 -5.13 -35.53
CA THR A 89 42.96 -4.56 -36.56
C THR A 89 42.92 -5.16 -37.99
N LYS A 90 41.68 -5.39 -38.50
CA LYS A 90 41.09 -5.19 -39.88
C LYS A 90 42.00 -4.78 -41.09
N PRO A 91 41.49 -4.86 -42.35
CA PRO A 91 40.53 -5.78 -43.01
C PRO A 91 40.95 -6.21 -44.45
N ALA A 92 40.25 -7.16 -45.11
CA ALA A 92 40.12 -7.20 -46.58
C ALA A 92 39.02 -8.15 -47.12
N THR A 93 38.24 -7.64 -48.06
CA THR A 93 37.67 -8.33 -49.25
C THR A 93 38.08 -7.48 -50.47
N PRO A 94 37.93 -7.91 -51.74
CA PRO A 94 37.24 -9.10 -52.27
C PRO A 94 38.11 -9.96 -53.24
N GLU A 95 37.56 -11.07 -53.74
CA GLU A 95 37.52 -11.36 -55.20
C GLU A 95 36.62 -12.56 -55.54
N LYS A 96 36.25 -12.71 -56.83
CA LYS A 96 35.48 -13.85 -57.37
C LYS A 96 35.53 -13.88 -58.90
N PRO A 97 35.75 -15.06 -59.52
CA PRO A 97 35.03 -15.42 -60.75
C PRO A 97 34.33 -16.79 -60.71
N ALA A 98 33.68 -17.10 -61.84
CA ALA A 98 33.00 -18.33 -62.25
C ALA A 98 33.85 -19.62 -62.19
N ALA A 99 33.29 -20.84 -62.23
CA ALA A 99 31.91 -21.33 -62.01
C ALA A 99 31.90 -22.87 -61.91
N GLY A 100 30.82 -23.47 -61.39
CA GLY A 100 30.56 -24.92 -61.48
C GLY A 100 29.73 -25.47 -60.31
N SER A 101 29.00 -26.57 -60.58
CA SER A 101 28.28 -27.42 -59.61
C SER A 101 27.34 -26.73 -58.60
N ALA A 102 26.06 -26.64 -58.95
CA ALA A 102 24.99 -26.36 -57.98
C ALA A 102 24.57 -27.64 -57.24
N ALA A 103 24.33 -27.54 -55.93
CA ALA A 103 24.08 -28.69 -55.06
C ALA A 103 22.74 -29.43 -55.36
N PRO A 104 22.67 -30.76 -55.12
CA PRO A 104 21.46 -31.54 -55.36
C PRO A 104 20.34 -31.20 -54.36
N LYS A 105 19.11 -31.12 -54.88
CA LYS A 105 17.89 -30.84 -54.12
C LYS A 105 17.32 -32.14 -53.52
N PRO A 106 16.88 -32.18 -52.24
CA PRO A 106 16.26 -33.38 -51.68
C PRO A 106 14.99 -33.80 -52.45
N PRO A 107 14.66 -35.11 -52.53
CA PRO A 107 13.54 -35.59 -53.34
C PRO A 107 12.17 -35.15 -52.82
N ALA A 108 11.25 -34.88 -53.73
CA ALA A 108 9.82 -34.74 -53.41
C ALA A 108 9.17 -36.12 -53.21
N PRO A 109 8.24 -36.29 -52.26
CA PRO A 109 7.55 -37.56 -52.06
C PRO A 109 6.57 -37.85 -53.20
N ALA A 110 6.54 -39.12 -53.64
CA ALA A 110 5.62 -39.65 -54.64
C ALA A 110 4.15 -39.68 -54.12
N PRO A 111 3.12 -39.69 -55.00
CA PRO A 111 1.74 -39.47 -54.59
C PRO A 111 1.15 -40.63 -53.78
N ALA A 112 0.43 -40.29 -52.71
CA ALA A 112 -0.30 -41.26 -51.90
C ALA A 112 -1.48 -41.88 -52.69
N ALA A 113 -1.61 -43.22 -52.60
CA ALA A 113 -2.67 -43.95 -53.27
C ALA A 113 -4.07 -43.67 -52.69
N LYS A 114 -5.10 -43.81 -53.51
CA LYS A 114 -6.51 -43.71 -53.09
C LYS A 114 -6.85 -44.83 -52.09
N PRO A 115 -7.59 -44.56 -50.99
CA PRO A 115 -8.21 -45.61 -50.19
C PRO A 115 -9.21 -46.42 -51.04
N PRO A 116 -9.31 -47.75 -50.85
CA PRO A 116 -10.31 -48.56 -51.54
C PRO A 116 -11.72 -48.22 -51.07
N ALA A 117 -12.68 -48.21 -52.00
CA ALA A 117 -14.08 -47.97 -51.68
C ALA A 117 -14.66 -49.13 -50.84
N ARG A 118 -15.35 -48.81 -49.75
CA ARG A 118 -16.15 -49.79 -49.02
C ARG A 118 -17.44 -50.10 -49.80
N PRO A 119 -17.86 -51.38 -49.92
CA PRO A 119 -19.13 -51.72 -50.55
C PRO A 119 -20.32 -51.21 -49.71
N ALA A 120 -21.42 -50.87 -50.39
CA ALA A 120 -22.64 -50.44 -49.73
C ALA A 120 -23.34 -51.63 -49.04
N ALA A 121 -23.55 -51.54 -47.73
CA ALA A 121 -24.29 -52.53 -46.96
C ALA A 121 -25.77 -52.16 -46.88
N THR A 122 -26.64 -53.10 -47.27
CA THR A 122 -28.11 -52.97 -47.20
C THR A 122 -28.55 -52.94 -45.73
N PRO A 123 -29.52 -52.08 -45.32
CA PRO A 123 -29.98 -52.05 -43.94
C PRO A 123 -30.70 -53.35 -43.55
N PRO A 124 -30.48 -53.89 -42.33
CA PRO A 124 -31.17 -55.10 -41.87
C PRO A 124 -32.65 -54.83 -41.58
N ALA A 125 -33.51 -55.82 -41.85
CA ALA A 125 -34.93 -55.76 -41.52
C ALA A 125 -35.16 -55.90 -40.01
N ALA A 126 -36.05 -55.09 -39.45
CA ALA A 126 -36.52 -55.24 -38.08
C ALA A 126 -37.72 -56.22 -37.98
N PRO A 127 -37.80 -57.06 -36.93
CA PRO A 127 -38.96 -57.92 -36.70
C PRO A 127 -40.22 -57.12 -36.36
N ALA A 128 -41.40 -57.71 -36.55
CA ALA A 128 -42.66 -56.97 -36.61
C ALA A 128 -43.66 -57.30 -35.47
N ARG A 129 -44.37 -56.26 -35.01
CA ARG A 129 -45.56 -56.27 -34.10
C ARG A 129 -45.19 -56.52 -32.61
N SER A 130 -45.99 -56.07 -31.63
CA SER A 130 -47.41 -55.68 -31.64
C SER A 130 -47.76 -54.49 -30.72
N GLY A 131 -48.92 -53.84 -30.96
CA GLY A 131 -49.55 -52.82 -30.10
C GLY A 131 -48.89 -51.41 -30.12
N GLY A 132 -49.60 -50.27 -30.05
CA GLY A 132 -51.04 -50.00 -30.05
C GLY A 132 -51.34 -48.60 -30.64
N SER A 133 -52.61 -48.21 -30.79
CA SER A 133 -52.99 -47.05 -31.62
C SER A 133 -53.05 -45.70 -30.88
N SER A 134 -52.25 -44.73 -31.33
CA SER A 134 -52.48 -43.28 -31.06
C SER A 134 -51.70 -42.35 -32.01
N ASN A 135 -50.43 -42.64 -32.29
CA ASN A 135 -49.50 -41.67 -32.91
C ASN A 135 -49.72 -41.35 -34.41
N ARG A 136 -50.58 -42.06 -35.15
CA ARG A 136 -50.72 -41.87 -36.61
C ARG A 136 -51.35 -40.52 -37.02
N VAL A 137 -52.12 -39.86 -36.15
CA VAL A 137 -52.70 -38.53 -36.45
C VAL A 137 -51.63 -37.43 -36.38
N ARG A 138 -50.77 -37.46 -35.36
CA ARG A 138 -49.65 -36.50 -35.21
C ARG A 138 -48.66 -36.56 -36.38
N ALA A 139 -48.42 -37.76 -36.93
CA ALA A 139 -47.46 -37.96 -38.02
C ALA A 139 -47.85 -37.27 -39.36
N ARG A 140 -49.14 -36.98 -39.60
CA ARG A 140 -49.57 -36.22 -40.79
C ARG A 140 -49.53 -34.70 -40.57
N LEU A 141 -49.88 -34.21 -39.38
CA LEU A 141 -49.72 -32.79 -39.01
C LEU A 141 -48.25 -32.34 -39.06
N ALA A 142 -47.32 -33.23 -38.69
CA ALA A 142 -45.88 -32.95 -38.73
C ALA A 142 -45.29 -32.70 -40.14
N ARG A 143 -46.04 -32.91 -41.23
CA ARG A 143 -45.59 -32.63 -42.62
C ARG A 143 -46.24 -31.40 -43.28
N LEU A 144 -47.15 -30.73 -42.58
CA LEU A 144 -47.65 -29.39 -42.96
C LEU A 144 -47.10 -28.28 -42.06
N GLY A 145 -46.28 -28.64 -41.06
CA GLY A 145 -45.47 -27.69 -40.30
C GLY A 145 -44.39 -27.09 -41.19
N VAL A 146 -44.68 -25.90 -41.75
CA VAL A 146 -43.68 -24.98 -42.32
C VAL A 146 -42.44 -24.98 -41.42
N GLN A 147 -41.24 -25.17 -42.00
CA GLN A 147 -40.02 -24.89 -41.25
C GLN A 147 -40.03 -23.41 -40.87
N ARG A 148 -40.37 -23.14 -39.61
CA ARG A 148 -40.17 -21.84 -39.00
C ARG A 148 -38.66 -21.62 -38.92
N SER A 149 -38.13 -20.98 -39.96
CA SER A 149 -36.83 -20.32 -39.90
C SER A 149 -36.76 -19.58 -38.56
N SER A 150 -35.70 -19.83 -37.79
CA SER A 150 -35.47 -19.09 -36.55
C SER A 150 -35.37 -17.61 -36.94
N PRO A 151 -36.22 -16.71 -36.43
CA PRO A 151 -36.26 -15.31 -36.86
C PRO A 151 -35.13 -14.48 -36.23
N TYR A 152 -33.99 -15.13 -35.98
CA TYR A 152 -32.81 -14.62 -35.28
C TYR A 152 -31.56 -15.08 -36.03
N ASN A 153 -30.50 -14.26 -36.03
CA ASN A 153 -29.21 -14.61 -36.65
C ASN A 153 -28.67 -15.97 -36.12
N PRO A 154 -28.29 -16.94 -36.98
CA PRO A 154 -27.80 -18.25 -36.53
C PRO A 154 -26.54 -18.19 -35.66
N VAL A 155 -25.72 -17.15 -35.79
CA VAL A 155 -24.56 -16.90 -34.92
C VAL A 155 -24.96 -16.61 -33.47
N LEU A 156 -26.16 -16.04 -33.26
CA LEU A 156 -26.73 -15.75 -31.95
C LEU A 156 -27.50 -16.93 -31.33
N GLU A 157 -27.84 -17.97 -32.09
CA GLU A 157 -28.70 -19.04 -31.59
C GLU A 157 -28.14 -19.74 -30.32
N PRO A 158 -26.83 -20.04 -30.21
CA PRO A 158 -26.26 -20.60 -28.97
C PRO A 158 -26.42 -19.65 -27.78
N LEU A 159 -26.16 -18.35 -27.97
CA LEU A 159 -26.30 -17.34 -26.93
C LEU A 159 -27.77 -17.22 -26.47
N LEU A 160 -28.69 -17.06 -27.42
CA LEU A 160 -30.13 -16.94 -27.15
C LEU A 160 -30.69 -18.22 -26.50
N ARG A 161 -30.12 -19.39 -26.80
CA ARG A 161 -30.45 -20.66 -26.13
C ARG A 161 -29.99 -20.68 -24.67
N THR A 162 -28.77 -20.23 -24.37
CA THR A 162 -28.28 -20.08 -22.99
C THR A 162 -29.10 -19.06 -22.20
N VAL A 163 -29.45 -17.91 -22.80
CA VAL A 163 -30.30 -16.90 -22.18
C VAL A 163 -31.70 -17.46 -21.85
N ARG A 164 -32.37 -18.14 -22.80
CA ARG A 164 -33.67 -18.80 -22.54
C ARG A 164 -33.60 -19.96 -21.54
N GLY A 165 -32.46 -20.64 -21.45
CA GLY A 165 -32.20 -21.65 -20.42
C GLY A 165 -32.04 -21.06 -19.02
N ASN A 166 -31.54 -19.81 -18.94
CA ASN A 166 -31.38 -19.09 -17.68
C ASN A 166 -32.65 -18.33 -17.26
N ASP A 167 -33.38 -17.71 -18.18
CA ASP A 167 -34.72 -17.15 -17.96
C ASP A 167 -35.74 -17.73 -18.97
N PRO A 168 -36.54 -18.73 -18.58
CA PRO A 168 -37.59 -19.30 -19.43
C PRO A 168 -38.78 -18.37 -19.69
N LYS A 169 -38.89 -17.23 -18.99
CA LYS A 169 -39.97 -16.24 -19.13
C LYS A 169 -39.56 -15.01 -19.94
N ILE A 170 -38.30 -14.91 -20.37
CA ILE A 170 -37.76 -13.71 -21.02
C ILE A 170 -38.58 -13.26 -22.22
N GLU A 171 -38.91 -11.97 -22.26
CA GLU A 171 -39.76 -11.44 -23.32
C GLU A 171 -39.10 -11.49 -24.70
N SER A 172 -39.91 -11.78 -25.72
CA SER A 172 -39.47 -11.70 -27.12
C SER A 172 -39.15 -10.27 -27.56
N ALA A 173 -39.54 -9.23 -26.80
CA ALA A 173 -39.04 -7.87 -26.99
C ALA A 173 -37.56 -7.75 -26.58
N THR A 174 -37.22 -8.20 -25.37
CA THR A 174 -35.86 -8.18 -24.82
C THR A 174 -34.87 -8.99 -25.66
N LEU A 175 -35.26 -10.17 -26.16
CA LEU A 175 -34.41 -10.96 -27.07
C LEU A 175 -34.07 -10.20 -28.37
N ARG A 176 -35.02 -9.42 -28.90
CA ARG A 176 -34.81 -8.56 -30.08
C ARG A 176 -33.94 -7.33 -29.77
N GLN A 177 -33.92 -6.84 -28.53
CA GLN A 177 -32.97 -5.79 -28.12
C GLN A 177 -31.53 -6.33 -28.04
N ILE A 178 -31.32 -7.55 -27.54
CA ILE A 178 -30.01 -8.22 -27.57
C ILE A 178 -29.54 -8.43 -29.02
N GLU A 179 -30.43 -8.84 -29.92
CA GLU A 179 -30.11 -8.95 -31.35
C GLU A 179 -29.80 -7.59 -32.00
N LYS A 180 -30.55 -6.52 -31.68
CA LYS A 180 -30.22 -5.15 -32.09
C LYS A 180 -28.83 -4.74 -31.61
N ALA A 181 -28.46 -5.05 -30.36
CA ALA A 181 -27.13 -4.76 -29.82
C ALA A 181 -26.02 -5.48 -30.61
N TYR A 182 -26.22 -6.74 -30.97
CA TYR A 182 -25.29 -7.48 -31.82
C TYR A 182 -25.18 -6.85 -33.22
N GLN A 183 -26.30 -6.53 -33.88
CA GLN A 183 -26.31 -5.92 -35.21
C GLN A 183 -25.62 -4.53 -35.22
N VAL A 184 -25.79 -3.75 -34.15
CA VAL A 184 -25.09 -2.47 -33.97
C VAL A 184 -23.58 -2.71 -33.81
N ALA A 185 -23.15 -3.64 -32.94
CA ALA A 185 -21.74 -3.97 -32.77
C ALA A 185 -21.09 -4.52 -34.07
N GLU A 186 -21.76 -5.43 -34.76
CA GLU A 186 -21.31 -6.00 -36.04
C GLU A 186 -21.17 -4.92 -37.13
N ARG A 187 -22.08 -3.95 -37.16
CA ARG A 187 -22.04 -2.82 -38.10
C ARG A 187 -20.88 -1.86 -37.82
N TRP A 188 -20.66 -1.49 -36.56
CA TRP A 188 -19.61 -0.52 -36.21
C TRP A 188 -18.20 -1.12 -36.24
N HIS A 189 -18.03 -2.38 -35.85
CA HIS A 189 -16.76 -3.11 -35.96
C HIS A 189 -16.52 -3.71 -37.37
N ARG A 190 -17.31 -3.33 -38.39
CA ARG A 190 -17.25 -3.94 -39.73
C ARG A 190 -15.94 -3.60 -40.45
N GLY A 191 -15.17 -4.63 -40.79
CA GLY A 191 -13.85 -4.49 -41.40
C GLY A 191 -12.70 -4.49 -40.40
N GLN A 192 -12.98 -4.29 -39.10
CA GLN A 192 -12.00 -4.45 -38.04
C GLN A 192 -11.69 -5.94 -37.80
N LYS A 193 -10.40 -6.27 -37.65
CA LYS A 193 -9.90 -7.63 -37.38
C LYS A 193 -9.10 -7.67 -36.09
N ARG A 194 -9.20 -8.77 -35.33
CA ARG A 194 -8.30 -9.05 -34.21
C ARG A 194 -6.94 -9.55 -34.71
N LYS A 195 -5.95 -9.56 -33.82
CA LYS A 195 -4.55 -9.96 -34.11
C LYS A 195 -4.39 -11.44 -34.49
N SER A 196 -5.43 -12.23 -34.33
CA SER A 196 -5.56 -13.60 -34.85
C SER A 196 -5.95 -13.68 -36.33
N GLY A 197 -6.46 -12.57 -36.91
CA GLY A 197 -7.08 -12.51 -38.23
C GLY A 197 -8.61 -12.53 -38.21
N ASP A 198 -9.23 -12.92 -37.09
CA ASP A 198 -10.68 -13.08 -36.94
C ASP A 198 -11.44 -11.74 -36.99
N PRO A 199 -12.73 -11.73 -37.42
CA PRO A 199 -13.60 -10.56 -37.30
C PRO A 199 -13.72 -10.09 -35.84
N TYR A 200 -13.68 -8.77 -35.61
CA TYR A 200 -13.61 -8.23 -34.25
C TYR A 200 -14.83 -8.60 -33.38
N ILE A 201 -16.03 -8.67 -33.98
CA ILE A 201 -17.30 -9.04 -33.34
C ILE A 201 -17.27 -10.40 -32.60
N THR A 202 -16.32 -11.29 -32.91
CA THR A 202 -16.13 -12.56 -32.19
C THR A 202 -15.86 -12.35 -30.70
N HIS A 203 -15.22 -11.25 -30.30
CA HIS A 203 -14.90 -10.98 -28.90
C HIS A 203 -16.09 -10.47 -28.08
N PRO A 204 -16.81 -9.39 -28.45
CA PRO A 204 -18.03 -8.99 -27.73
C PRO A 204 -19.07 -10.11 -27.65
N LEU A 205 -19.19 -10.94 -28.70
CA LEU A 205 -20.03 -12.14 -28.67
C LEU A 205 -19.55 -13.15 -27.61
N ALA A 206 -18.27 -13.50 -27.57
CA ALA A 206 -17.73 -14.45 -26.60
C ALA A 206 -17.77 -13.93 -25.14
N VAL A 207 -17.54 -12.63 -24.93
CA VAL A 207 -17.73 -11.97 -23.62
C VAL A 207 -19.20 -12.05 -23.18
N THR A 208 -20.13 -11.81 -24.10
CA THR A 208 -21.58 -11.91 -23.83
C THR A 208 -22.01 -13.35 -23.57
N THR A 209 -21.40 -14.35 -24.22
CA THR A 209 -21.62 -15.77 -23.90
C THR A 209 -21.19 -16.10 -22.46
N ILE A 210 -20.02 -15.63 -22.02
CA ILE A 210 -19.58 -15.79 -20.62
C ILE A 210 -20.58 -15.11 -19.66
N LEU A 211 -21.05 -13.91 -19.97
CA LEU A 211 -22.05 -13.20 -19.17
C LEU A 211 -23.42 -13.92 -19.15
N ALA A 212 -23.81 -14.58 -20.23
CA ALA A 212 -25.03 -15.38 -20.32
C ALA A 212 -24.91 -16.71 -19.56
N GLU A 213 -23.74 -17.35 -19.55
CA GLU A 213 -23.45 -18.55 -18.76
C GLU A 213 -23.54 -18.26 -17.25
N LEU A 214 -23.04 -17.10 -16.81
CA LEU A 214 -23.19 -16.59 -15.44
C LEU A 214 -24.64 -16.25 -15.05
N GLY A 215 -25.56 -16.16 -16.03
CA GLY A 215 -26.96 -15.79 -15.82
C GLY A 215 -27.18 -14.29 -15.57
N MET A 216 -26.35 -13.43 -16.18
CA MET A 216 -26.48 -11.97 -16.03
C MET A 216 -27.74 -11.41 -16.73
N ASP A 217 -28.17 -10.24 -16.28
CA ASP A 217 -29.37 -9.57 -16.78
C ASP A 217 -29.23 -9.06 -18.23
N PRO A 218 -30.33 -8.89 -18.99
CA PRO A 218 -30.28 -8.47 -20.38
C PRO A 218 -29.58 -7.14 -20.66
N ALA A 219 -29.59 -6.16 -19.73
CA ALA A 219 -28.87 -4.90 -19.92
C ALA A 219 -27.35 -5.11 -19.80
N THR A 220 -26.90 -6.00 -18.91
CA THR A 220 -25.51 -6.47 -18.86
C THR A 220 -25.11 -7.23 -20.13
N LEU A 221 -26.00 -8.04 -20.72
CA LEU A 221 -25.71 -8.72 -21.99
C LEU A 221 -25.59 -7.75 -23.17
N MET A 222 -26.48 -6.74 -23.25
CA MET A 222 -26.37 -5.68 -24.27
C MET A 222 -25.11 -4.85 -24.08
N ALA A 223 -24.75 -4.49 -22.84
CA ALA A 223 -23.50 -3.80 -22.54
C ALA A 223 -22.27 -4.67 -22.89
N GLY A 224 -22.33 -5.99 -22.68
CA GLY A 224 -21.29 -6.94 -23.10
C GLY A 224 -21.08 -6.99 -24.63
N LEU A 225 -22.14 -6.86 -25.42
CA LEU A 225 -22.04 -6.74 -26.89
C LEU A 225 -21.50 -5.39 -27.36
N LEU A 226 -21.69 -4.34 -26.56
CA LEU A 226 -21.44 -2.94 -26.96
C LEU A 226 -20.21 -2.30 -26.29
N HIS A 227 -19.53 -2.98 -25.36
CA HIS A 227 -18.47 -2.37 -24.54
C HIS A 227 -17.33 -1.72 -25.36
N ASP A 228 -16.81 -2.42 -26.36
CA ASP A 228 -15.76 -1.91 -27.25
C ASP A 228 -16.26 -0.91 -28.31
N THR A 229 -17.57 -0.79 -28.55
CA THR A 229 -18.09 0.06 -29.66
C THR A 229 -17.80 1.54 -29.43
N VAL A 230 -17.82 1.99 -28.17
CA VAL A 230 -17.54 3.36 -27.74
C VAL A 230 -16.04 3.62 -27.48
N GLU A 231 -15.22 2.56 -27.61
CA GLU A 231 -13.76 2.62 -27.55
C GLU A 231 -13.16 2.80 -28.95
N ASP A 232 -13.45 1.84 -29.83
CA ASP A 232 -12.78 1.62 -31.12
C ASP A 232 -13.47 2.31 -32.31
N THR A 233 -14.65 2.91 -32.12
CA THR A 233 -15.48 3.45 -33.21
C THR A 233 -16.08 4.82 -32.87
N GLU A 234 -16.63 5.51 -33.87
CA GLU A 234 -17.24 6.85 -33.73
C GLU A 234 -18.60 6.86 -33.01
N TYR A 235 -19.04 5.70 -32.48
CA TYR A 235 -20.33 5.55 -31.82
C TYR A 235 -20.36 6.18 -30.42
N GLY A 236 -20.90 7.40 -30.32
CA GLY A 236 -20.97 8.17 -29.07
C GLY A 236 -21.97 7.68 -28.02
N LEU A 237 -21.67 7.94 -26.75
CA LEU A 237 -22.51 7.56 -25.58
C LEU A 237 -23.95 8.08 -25.66
N ASP A 238 -24.18 9.27 -26.22
CA ASP A 238 -25.55 9.82 -26.35
C ASP A 238 -26.38 9.13 -27.43
N THR A 239 -25.74 8.50 -28.43
CA THR A 239 -26.41 7.62 -29.38
C THR A 239 -26.75 6.29 -28.70
N LEU A 240 -25.79 5.70 -27.98
CA LEU A 240 -26.02 4.49 -27.17
C LEU A 240 -27.18 4.67 -26.17
N ARG A 241 -27.24 5.81 -25.47
CA ARG A 241 -28.34 6.22 -24.58
C ARG A 241 -29.69 6.26 -25.31
N LYS A 242 -29.75 6.83 -26.51
CA LYS A 242 -30.99 6.88 -27.31
C LYS A 242 -31.42 5.50 -27.83
N ASP A 243 -30.47 4.66 -28.22
CA ASP A 243 -30.76 3.36 -28.84
C ASP A 243 -31.05 2.22 -27.86
N PHE A 244 -30.53 2.29 -26.62
CA PHE A 244 -30.61 1.22 -25.61
C PHE A 244 -30.92 1.69 -24.18
N GLY A 245 -31.09 3.01 -23.94
CA GLY A 245 -31.44 3.59 -22.64
C GLY A 245 -30.25 3.86 -21.71
N ASP A 246 -30.48 4.68 -20.69
CA ASP A 246 -29.46 5.11 -19.72
C ASP A 246 -28.76 3.98 -18.98
N GLN A 247 -29.44 2.87 -18.70
CA GLN A 247 -28.85 1.75 -17.97
C GLN A 247 -27.72 1.07 -18.77
N VAL A 248 -27.92 0.84 -20.07
CA VAL A 248 -26.87 0.26 -20.94
C VAL A 248 -25.76 1.28 -21.17
N ALA A 249 -26.11 2.56 -21.36
CA ALA A 249 -25.14 3.63 -21.51
C ALA A 249 -24.24 3.80 -20.27
N LEU A 250 -24.78 3.72 -19.06
CA LEU A 250 -24.02 3.77 -17.80
C LEU A 250 -23.06 2.58 -17.65
N LEU A 251 -23.50 1.38 -18.03
CA LEU A 251 -22.65 0.18 -17.97
C LEU A 251 -21.47 0.28 -18.95
N VAL A 252 -21.70 0.70 -20.19
CA VAL A 252 -20.63 0.86 -21.19
C VAL A 252 -19.71 2.04 -20.84
N ASP A 253 -20.25 3.19 -20.43
CA ASP A 253 -19.46 4.31 -19.90
C ASP A 253 -18.53 3.89 -18.74
N GLY A 254 -19.06 3.05 -17.84
CA GLY A 254 -18.29 2.48 -16.73
C GLY A 254 -17.15 1.55 -17.16
N VAL A 255 -17.30 0.82 -18.28
CA VAL A 255 -16.26 -0.08 -18.82
C VAL A 255 -15.23 0.69 -19.66
N THR A 256 -15.66 1.60 -20.53
CA THR A 256 -14.76 2.38 -21.41
C THR A 256 -13.83 3.34 -20.64
N LYS A 257 -14.26 3.83 -19.47
CA LYS A 257 -13.41 4.63 -18.57
C LYS A 257 -12.24 3.86 -17.96
N LEU A 258 -12.11 2.56 -18.20
CA LEU A 258 -11.07 1.69 -17.65
C LEU A 258 -9.86 1.52 -18.60
N ASP A 259 -10.08 1.55 -19.91
CA ASP A 259 -9.03 1.19 -20.89
C ASP A 259 -8.30 2.40 -21.49
N LYS A 260 -8.91 3.59 -21.50
CA LYS A 260 -8.34 4.81 -22.12
C LYS A 260 -7.19 5.49 -21.35
N VAL A 261 -6.63 4.87 -20.30
CA VAL A 261 -5.54 5.43 -19.47
C VAL A 261 -4.17 4.92 -19.94
N LYS A 262 -3.21 5.84 -20.15
CA LYS A 262 -1.89 5.56 -20.75
C LYS A 262 -0.86 5.01 -19.74
N PHE A 263 0.35 4.72 -20.20
CA PHE A 263 1.33 3.89 -19.49
C PHE A 263 2.14 4.67 -18.43
N GLY A 264 2.14 4.15 -17.21
CA GLY A 264 2.96 4.55 -16.06
C GLY A 264 2.46 3.84 -14.80
N GLU A 265 3.25 3.74 -13.72
CA GLU A 265 2.81 3.08 -12.48
C GLU A 265 1.68 3.88 -11.79
N ALA A 266 1.88 5.19 -11.62
CA ALA A 266 0.83 6.11 -11.17
C ALA A 266 -0.40 6.15 -12.10
N ALA A 267 -0.23 5.80 -13.39
CA ALA A 267 -1.35 5.73 -14.34
C ALA A 267 -2.14 4.41 -14.21
N GLN A 268 -1.48 3.28 -13.90
CA GLN A 268 -2.19 2.05 -13.50
C GLN A 268 -3.00 2.28 -12.21
N ALA A 269 -2.50 3.13 -11.31
CA ALA A 269 -3.24 3.53 -10.12
C ALA A 269 -4.47 4.38 -10.45
N GLU A 270 -4.34 5.34 -11.37
CA GLU A 270 -5.47 6.12 -11.87
C GLU A 270 -6.53 5.23 -12.57
N THR A 271 -6.11 4.21 -13.35
CA THR A 271 -7.01 3.20 -13.92
C THR A 271 -7.81 2.48 -12.84
N VAL A 272 -7.15 1.95 -11.81
CA VAL A 272 -7.82 1.20 -10.75
C VAL A 272 -8.70 2.10 -9.88
N ARG A 273 -8.31 3.37 -9.65
CA ARG A 273 -9.14 4.40 -9.00
C ARG A 273 -10.43 4.65 -9.81
N LYS A 274 -10.33 4.83 -11.12
CA LYS A 274 -11.48 4.95 -12.05
C LYS A 274 -12.35 3.69 -12.05
N MET A 275 -11.74 2.50 -11.99
CA MET A 275 -12.45 1.22 -11.89
C MET A 275 -13.29 1.13 -10.61
N VAL A 276 -12.73 1.45 -9.45
CA VAL A 276 -13.46 1.48 -8.17
C VAL A 276 -14.64 2.47 -8.22
N VAL A 277 -14.44 3.67 -8.81
CA VAL A 277 -15.52 4.67 -8.96
C VAL A 277 -16.65 4.17 -9.88
N ALA A 278 -16.32 3.51 -11.00
CA ALA A 278 -17.33 2.96 -11.91
C ALA A 278 -18.09 1.79 -11.24
N MET A 279 -17.37 0.88 -10.59
CA MET A 279 -17.92 -0.26 -9.85
C MET A 279 -18.88 0.13 -8.73
N ALA A 280 -18.58 1.22 -8.02
CA ALA A 280 -19.40 1.66 -6.90
C ALA A 280 -20.68 2.41 -7.33
N LYS A 281 -20.81 2.75 -8.63
CA LYS A 281 -22.10 3.11 -9.24
C LYS A 281 -22.89 1.86 -9.65
N ASP A 282 -22.24 0.90 -10.28
CA ASP A 282 -22.86 -0.38 -10.65
C ASP A 282 -21.81 -1.53 -10.67
N PRO A 283 -21.91 -2.55 -9.80
CA PRO A 283 -20.92 -3.62 -9.73
C PRO A 283 -20.92 -4.50 -10.99
N ARG A 284 -21.97 -4.45 -11.83
CA ARG A 284 -22.03 -5.18 -13.10
C ARG A 284 -20.97 -4.72 -14.10
N VAL A 285 -20.46 -3.49 -13.96
CA VAL A 285 -19.30 -2.98 -14.72
C VAL A 285 -18.07 -3.88 -14.54
N LEU A 286 -17.75 -4.30 -13.30
CA LEU A 286 -16.63 -5.24 -13.08
C LEU A 286 -16.94 -6.65 -13.57
N VAL A 287 -18.20 -7.09 -13.52
CA VAL A 287 -18.59 -8.40 -14.07
C VAL A 287 -18.34 -8.44 -15.59
N ILE A 288 -18.69 -7.38 -16.32
CA ILE A 288 -18.35 -7.22 -17.74
C ILE A 288 -16.84 -7.20 -17.93
N LYS A 289 -16.11 -6.40 -17.15
CA LYS A 289 -14.64 -6.28 -17.31
C LYS A 289 -13.87 -7.56 -16.95
N LEU A 290 -14.39 -8.36 -16.03
CA LEU A 290 -13.84 -9.69 -15.72
C LEU A 290 -14.12 -10.70 -16.85
N ALA A 291 -15.28 -10.65 -17.49
CA ALA A 291 -15.59 -11.49 -18.66
C ALA A 291 -14.74 -11.11 -19.88
N ASP A 292 -14.54 -9.81 -20.15
CA ASP A 292 -13.52 -9.31 -21.10
C ASP A 292 -12.13 -9.87 -20.76
N ARG A 293 -11.65 -9.61 -19.54
CA ARG A 293 -10.31 -10.01 -19.11
C ARG A 293 -10.11 -11.53 -19.24
N LEU A 294 -11.13 -12.33 -18.91
CA LEU A 294 -11.11 -13.78 -19.07
C LEU A 294 -11.01 -14.20 -20.54
N HIS A 295 -11.84 -13.65 -21.44
CA HIS A 295 -11.73 -13.95 -22.87
C HIS A 295 -10.37 -13.51 -23.45
N ASN A 296 -9.87 -12.34 -23.05
CA ASN A 296 -8.55 -11.88 -23.45
C ASN A 296 -7.44 -12.81 -22.93
N MET A 297 -7.52 -13.32 -21.70
CA MET A 297 -6.58 -14.32 -21.16
C MET A 297 -6.67 -15.68 -21.88
N ARG A 298 -7.87 -16.12 -22.29
CA ARG A 298 -8.07 -17.31 -23.14
C ARG A 298 -7.45 -17.17 -24.55
N THR A 299 -7.21 -15.95 -25.03
CA THR A 299 -6.78 -15.66 -26.42
C THR A 299 -5.36 -15.08 -26.55
N MET A 300 -4.55 -15.13 -25.48
CA MET A 300 -3.22 -14.49 -25.39
C MET A 300 -2.16 -14.95 -26.40
N ARG A 301 -2.35 -16.12 -27.03
CA ARG A 301 -1.39 -16.77 -27.95
C ARG A 301 -0.94 -15.91 -29.15
N TYR A 302 -1.71 -14.88 -29.51
CA TYR A 302 -1.41 -13.95 -30.62
C TYR A 302 -0.67 -12.66 -30.20
N LEU A 303 -0.20 -12.55 -28.95
CA LEU A 303 0.52 -11.39 -28.43
C LEU A 303 2.03 -11.67 -28.26
N LYS A 304 2.87 -10.64 -28.42
CA LYS A 304 4.29 -10.69 -28.02
C LYS A 304 4.43 -11.02 -26.53
N ARG A 305 5.44 -11.82 -26.18
CA ARG A 305 5.70 -12.35 -24.83
C ARG A 305 5.62 -11.30 -23.71
N GLU A 306 6.29 -10.16 -23.87
CA GLU A 306 6.26 -9.02 -22.92
C GLU A 306 4.82 -8.57 -22.58
N LYS A 307 3.95 -8.50 -23.60
CA LYS A 307 2.54 -8.10 -23.45
C LYS A 307 1.68 -9.23 -22.90
N GLN A 308 2.11 -10.50 -23.05
CA GLN A 308 1.50 -11.62 -22.34
C GLN A 308 1.81 -11.52 -20.84
N GLU A 309 3.09 -11.38 -20.48
CA GLU A 309 3.55 -11.32 -19.08
C GLU A 309 2.98 -10.11 -18.34
N LYS A 310 2.95 -8.91 -18.95
CA LYS A 310 2.33 -7.74 -18.30
C LYS A 310 0.85 -7.98 -18.01
N LYS A 311 0.05 -8.45 -18.98
CA LYS A 311 -1.38 -8.73 -18.77
C LYS A 311 -1.63 -9.90 -17.81
N ALA A 312 -0.76 -10.90 -17.77
CA ALA A 312 -0.87 -12.01 -16.83
C ALA A 312 -0.54 -11.57 -15.39
N ARG A 313 0.48 -10.74 -15.19
CA ARG A 313 0.78 -10.14 -13.87
C ARG A 313 -0.36 -9.23 -13.39
N GLU A 314 -0.84 -8.35 -14.25
CA GLU A 314 -2.03 -7.51 -14.01
C GLU A 314 -3.27 -8.35 -13.63
N THR A 315 -3.46 -9.49 -14.30
CA THR A 315 -4.54 -10.45 -14.00
C THR A 315 -4.39 -11.07 -12.61
N LEU A 316 -3.18 -11.50 -12.25
CA LEU A 316 -2.91 -12.19 -10.99
C LEU A 316 -2.89 -11.24 -9.78
N GLU A 317 -2.39 -10.02 -9.95
CA GLU A 317 -2.26 -9.03 -8.87
C GLU A 317 -3.54 -8.21 -8.63
N ILE A 318 -4.41 -8.04 -9.64
CA ILE A 318 -5.59 -7.15 -9.57
C ILE A 318 -6.89 -7.93 -9.82
N TYR A 319 -7.05 -8.52 -11.00
CA TYR A 319 -8.36 -9.07 -11.42
C TYR A 319 -8.77 -10.35 -10.67
N ALA A 320 -7.83 -11.27 -10.38
CA ALA A 320 -8.13 -12.47 -9.62
C ALA A 320 -8.54 -12.18 -8.15
N PRO A 321 -7.84 -11.32 -7.38
CA PRO A 321 -8.31 -10.85 -6.07
C PRO A 321 -9.67 -10.16 -6.11
N LEU A 322 -9.95 -9.34 -7.13
CA LEU A 322 -11.27 -8.71 -7.30
C LEU A 322 -12.38 -9.73 -7.58
N ALA A 323 -12.15 -10.69 -8.49
CA ALA A 323 -13.08 -11.80 -8.74
C ALA A 323 -13.33 -12.63 -7.46
N HIS A 324 -12.30 -12.83 -6.63
CA HIS A 324 -12.43 -13.48 -5.33
C HIS A 324 -13.34 -12.71 -4.36
N ARG A 325 -13.20 -11.37 -4.25
CA ARG A 325 -14.06 -10.55 -3.40
C ARG A 325 -15.51 -10.46 -3.89
N LEU A 326 -15.76 -10.48 -5.21
CA LEU A 326 -17.12 -10.61 -5.76
C LEU A 326 -17.75 -12.01 -5.54
N GLY A 327 -16.99 -13.00 -5.04
CA GLY A 327 -17.42 -14.39 -4.88
C GLY A 327 -17.38 -15.22 -6.17
N MET A 328 -16.84 -14.67 -7.26
CA MET A 328 -16.81 -15.26 -8.61
C MET A 328 -15.66 -16.27 -8.75
N ASN A 329 -15.69 -17.33 -7.95
CA ASN A 329 -14.59 -18.29 -7.86
C ASN A 329 -14.29 -19.02 -9.17
N THR A 330 -15.28 -19.27 -10.03
CA THR A 330 -15.03 -19.92 -11.35
C THR A 330 -14.14 -19.05 -12.23
N ILE A 331 -14.43 -17.75 -12.34
CA ILE A 331 -13.59 -16.80 -13.09
C ILE A 331 -12.23 -16.64 -12.41
N LYS A 332 -12.20 -16.51 -11.07
CA LYS A 332 -10.96 -16.39 -10.30
C LYS A 332 -9.98 -17.50 -10.66
N TRP A 333 -10.38 -18.77 -10.51
CA TRP A 333 -9.47 -19.89 -10.69
C TRP A 333 -8.99 -20.05 -12.14
N GLU A 334 -9.84 -19.73 -13.13
CA GLU A 334 -9.42 -19.77 -14.53
C GLU A 334 -8.46 -18.62 -14.87
N LEU A 335 -8.70 -17.40 -14.34
CA LEU A 335 -7.75 -16.30 -14.45
C LEU A 335 -6.40 -16.61 -13.77
N GLU A 336 -6.43 -17.26 -12.60
CA GLU A 336 -5.24 -17.71 -11.87
C GLU A 336 -4.44 -18.77 -12.65
N ASP A 337 -5.08 -19.85 -13.10
CA ASP A 337 -4.41 -20.91 -13.86
C ASP A 337 -3.87 -20.40 -15.21
N LEU A 338 -4.61 -19.55 -15.95
CA LEU A 338 -4.15 -18.94 -17.21
C LEU A 338 -3.00 -17.95 -16.98
N ALA A 339 -3.04 -17.14 -15.92
CA ALA A 339 -1.94 -16.23 -15.59
C ALA A 339 -0.69 -17.01 -15.13
N PHE A 340 -0.87 -18.08 -14.36
CA PHE A 340 0.21 -18.95 -13.89
C PHE A 340 0.92 -19.67 -15.04
N ALA A 341 0.18 -20.26 -15.98
CA ALA A 341 0.73 -20.88 -17.19
C ALA A 341 1.54 -19.91 -18.06
N ILE A 342 1.10 -18.64 -18.16
CA ILE A 342 1.85 -17.61 -18.88
C ILE A 342 3.10 -17.19 -18.09
N LEU A 343 3.00 -16.89 -16.80
CA LEU A 343 4.12 -16.33 -16.02
C LEU A 343 5.22 -17.35 -15.73
N TYR A 344 4.86 -18.59 -15.39
CA TYR A 344 5.80 -19.61 -14.91
C TYR A 344 5.62 -20.96 -15.65
N PRO A 345 5.78 -21.00 -17.00
CA PRO A 345 5.40 -22.15 -17.82
C PRO A 345 6.07 -23.46 -17.38
N LYS A 346 7.37 -23.44 -17.03
CA LYS A 346 8.08 -24.63 -16.54
C LYS A 346 7.45 -25.23 -15.27
N MET A 347 7.04 -24.38 -14.32
CA MET A 347 6.39 -24.82 -13.07
C MET A 347 4.97 -25.32 -13.33
N TYR A 348 4.27 -24.71 -14.30
CA TYR A 348 2.95 -25.16 -14.74
C TYR A 348 3.03 -26.55 -15.38
N ASP A 349 3.93 -26.75 -16.34
CA ASP A 349 4.13 -28.03 -17.04
C ASP A 349 4.53 -29.15 -16.07
N GLU A 350 5.42 -28.84 -15.10
CA GLU A 350 5.80 -29.75 -14.03
C GLU A 350 4.61 -30.15 -13.15
N ILE A 351 3.82 -29.19 -12.67
CA ILE A 351 2.64 -29.47 -11.83
C ILE A 351 1.56 -30.23 -12.62
N VAL A 352 1.31 -29.89 -13.89
CA VAL A 352 0.39 -30.63 -14.76
C VAL A 352 0.83 -32.08 -14.92
N ARG A 353 2.12 -32.33 -15.18
CA ARG A 353 2.70 -33.67 -15.26
C ARG A 353 2.55 -34.44 -13.94
N LEU A 354 2.94 -33.83 -12.82
CA LEU A 354 2.88 -34.44 -11.49
C LEU A 354 1.44 -34.76 -11.04
N VAL A 355 0.45 -33.96 -11.47
CA VAL A 355 -0.97 -34.24 -11.25
C VAL A 355 -1.48 -35.34 -12.18
N ALA A 356 -1.02 -35.40 -13.44
CA ALA A 356 -1.40 -36.44 -14.41
C ALA A 356 -0.86 -37.82 -14.01
N GLU A 357 0.41 -37.94 -13.61
CA GLU A 357 1.02 -39.19 -13.15
C GLU A 357 0.30 -39.83 -11.95
N ARG A 358 -0.42 -39.02 -11.15
CA ARG A 358 -1.19 -39.47 -9.98
C ARG A 358 -2.71 -39.53 -10.20
N ALA A 359 -3.21 -39.06 -11.35
CA ALA A 359 -4.64 -39.00 -11.65
C ALA A 359 -5.38 -40.35 -11.49
N PRO A 360 -4.97 -41.48 -12.10
CA PRO A 360 -5.77 -42.71 -12.06
C PRO A 360 -5.99 -43.24 -10.63
N LYS A 361 -4.93 -43.28 -9.79
CA LYS A 361 -5.03 -43.71 -8.39
C LYS A 361 -5.82 -42.74 -7.50
N ARG A 362 -5.84 -41.45 -7.85
CA ARG A 362 -6.69 -40.44 -7.18
C ARG A 362 -8.16 -40.64 -7.56
N ASP A 363 -8.44 -40.91 -8.83
CA ASP A 363 -9.80 -40.96 -9.36
C ASP A 363 -10.51 -42.27 -8.99
N GLU A 364 -9.77 -43.39 -8.93
CA GLU A 364 -10.19 -44.64 -8.30
C GLU A 364 -10.58 -44.44 -6.82
N TYR A 365 -9.70 -43.79 -6.03
CA TYR A 365 -10.00 -43.50 -4.62
C TYR A 365 -11.15 -42.51 -4.44
N LEU A 366 -11.29 -41.51 -5.33
CA LEU A 366 -12.43 -40.60 -5.34
C LEU A 366 -13.74 -41.33 -5.64
N ALA A 367 -13.75 -42.33 -6.52
CA ALA A 367 -14.94 -43.15 -6.79
C ALA A 367 -15.37 -43.92 -5.53
N ILE A 368 -14.46 -44.68 -4.92
CA ILE A 368 -14.72 -45.47 -3.69
C ILE A 368 -15.32 -44.58 -2.58
N VAL A 369 -14.66 -43.45 -2.27
CA VAL A 369 -15.10 -42.55 -1.19
C VAL A 369 -16.39 -41.81 -1.56
N THR A 370 -16.66 -41.56 -2.86
CA THR A 370 -17.93 -41.00 -3.33
C THR A 370 -19.08 -42.00 -3.17
N ASP A 371 -18.87 -43.26 -3.56
CA ASP A 371 -19.88 -44.32 -3.48
C ASP A 371 -20.23 -44.68 -2.04
N GLU A 372 -19.25 -44.72 -1.13
CA GLU A 372 -19.47 -44.89 0.32
C GLU A 372 -20.34 -43.76 0.89
N VAL A 373 -19.95 -42.48 0.70
CA VAL A 373 -20.72 -41.33 1.20
C VAL A 373 -22.12 -41.29 0.58
N GLN A 374 -22.24 -41.63 -0.71
CA GLN A 374 -23.54 -41.67 -1.38
C GLN A 374 -24.40 -42.87 -0.93
N ALA A 375 -23.81 -43.97 -0.45
CA ALA A 375 -24.54 -45.05 0.21
C ALA A 375 -25.07 -44.61 1.59
N ASP A 376 -24.24 -43.97 2.43
CA ASP A 376 -24.67 -43.52 3.76
C ASP A 376 -25.79 -42.48 3.69
N LEU A 377 -25.65 -41.48 2.81
CA LEU A 377 -26.66 -40.43 2.66
C LEU A 377 -27.99 -41.00 2.15
N ARG A 378 -27.97 -42.04 1.29
CA ARG A 378 -29.17 -42.80 0.91
C ARG A 378 -29.77 -43.57 2.10
N ALA A 379 -28.94 -44.22 2.92
CA ALA A 379 -29.42 -44.94 4.12
C ALA A 379 -30.05 -43.98 5.16
N ALA A 380 -29.46 -42.80 5.35
CA ALA A 380 -29.99 -41.69 6.14
C ALA A 380 -31.20 -40.98 5.51
N ARG A 381 -31.64 -41.39 4.30
CA ARG A 381 -32.72 -40.78 3.49
C ARG A 381 -32.48 -39.30 3.12
N ILE A 382 -31.23 -38.85 3.11
CA ILE A 382 -30.83 -37.49 2.72
C ILE A 382 -30.66 -37.45 1.20
N LYS A 383 -31.43 -36.59 0.53
CA LYS A 383 -31.28 -36.33 -0.91
C LYS A 383 -30.06 -35.45 -1.16
N ALA A 384 -28.97 -36.08 -1.61
CA ALA A 384 -27.69 -35.42 -1.86
C ALA A 384 -27.09 -35.81 -3.23
N THR A 385 -26.30 -34.91 -3.80
CA THR A 385 -25.42 -35.18 -4.95
C THR A 385 -23.97 -35.03 -4.50
N VAL A 386 -23.22 -36.14 -4.53
CA VAL A 386 -21.80 -36.19 -4.15
C VAL A 386 -20.96 -36.06 -5.42
N THR A 387 -19.92 -35.23 -5.39
CA THR A 387 -19.04 -34.97 -6.54
C THR A 387 -17.60 -34.81 -6.11
N GLY A 388 -16.66 -35.38 -6.88
CA GLY A 388 -15.23 -35.08 -6.73
C GLY A 388 -14.95 -33.63 -7.11
N ARG A 389 -14.16 -32.92 -6.30
CA ARG A 389 -13.74 -31.53 -6.57
C ARG A 389 -12.29 -31.51 -7.06
N PRO A 390 -12.01 -31.20 -8.34
CA PRO A 390 -10.65 -30.97 -8.81
C PRO A 390 -10.03 -29.74 -8.10
N LYS A 391 -8.70 -29.75 -7.92
CA LYS A 391 -7.93 -28.63 -7.37
C LYS A 391 -7.12 -27.98 -8.49
N HIS A 392 -7.19 -26.65 -8.55
CA HIS A 392 -6.56 -25.82 -9.57
C HIS A 392 -5.04 -25.78 -9.45
N TYR A 393 -4.33 -25.67 -10.57
CA TYR A 393 -2.87 -25.82 -10.61
C TYR A 393 -2.16 -24.72 -9.83
N TYR A 394 -2.62 -23.47 -9.95
CA TYR A 394 -2.09 -22.35 -9.16
C TYR A 394 -2.35 -22.53 -7.65
N SER A 395 -3.48 -23.13 -7.27
CA SER A 395 -3.76 -23.48 -5.86
C SER A 395 -2.86 -24.60 -5.32
N VAL A 396 -2.38 -25.51 -6.17
CA VAL A 396 -1.35 -26.50 -5.81
C VAL A 396 0.01 -25.83 -5.64
N TYR A 397 0.42 -25.01 -6.62
CA TYR A 397 1.65 -24.22 -6.60
C TYR A 397 1.77 -23.35 -5.33
N GLN A 398 0.72 -22.60 -4.99
CA GLN A 398 0.69 -21.77 -3.78
C GLN A 398 0.79 -22.60 -2.50
N LYS A 399 0.16 -23.79 -2.44
CA LYS A 399 0.30 -24.71 -1.29
C LYS A 399 1.71 -25.28 -1.14
N MET A 400 2.42 -25.55 -2.23
CA MET A 400 3.81 -26.04 -2.21
C MET A 400 4.74 -24.97 -1.62
N ILE A 401 4.73 -23.75 -2.18
CA ILE A 401 5.62 -22.66 -1.74
C ILE A 401 5.35 -22.23 -0.30
N VAL A 402 4.08 -21.99 0.06
CA VAL A 402 3.74 -21.41 1.39
C VAL A 402 3.94 -22.42 2.54
N ARG A 403 4.05 -23.73 2.25
CA ARG A 403 4.22 -24.77 3.28
C ARG A 403 5.56 -25.51 3.22
N GLY A 404 6.38 -25.31 2.19
CA GLY A 404 7.68 -25.99 2.03
C GLY A 404 7.58 -27.51 2.01
N ARG A 405 6.47 -28.07 1.51
CA ARG A 405 6.20 -29.53 1.53
C ARG A 405 6.50 -30.18 0.19
N ASP A 406 7.15 -31.34 0.25
CA ASP A 406 7.33 -32.22 -0.89
C ASP A 406 6.01 -32.65 -1.51
N PHE A 407 6.00 -32.78 -2.85
CA PHE A 407 4.83 -33.23 -3.59
C PHE A 407 4.36 -34.64 -3.14
N ALA A 408 5.25 -35.46 -2.56
CA ALA A 408 4.92 -36.74 -1.94
C ALA A 408 3.91 -36.65 -0.78
N GLU A 409 3.94 -35.57 0.03
CA GLU A 409 3.04 -35.42 1.18
C GLU A 409 1.63 -34.90 0.82
N ILE A 410 1.40 -34.50 -0.44
CA ILE A 410 0.16 -33.84 -0.86
C ILE A 410 -0.97 -34.88 -1.08
N TYR A 411 -1.34 -35.55 0.01
CA TYR A 411 -2.64 -36.24 0.16
C TYR A 411 -3.82 -35.25 0.15
N ASP A 412 -3.53 -33.95 0.36
CA ASP A 412 -4.38 -32.76 0.17
C ASP A 412 -4.76 -32.52 -1.33
N LEU A 413 -5.07 -33.59 -2.06
CA LEU A 413 -5.52 -33.62 -3.45
C LEU A 413 -6.92 -34.24 -3.61
N VAL A 414 -7.40 -35.00 -2.62
CA VAL A 414 -8.74 -35.60 -2.59
C VAL A 414 -9.70 -34.64 -1.88
N GLY A 415 -10.57 -34.00 -2.66
CA GLY A 415 -11.64 -33.14 -2.15
C GLY A 415 -13.01 -33.59 -2.66
N ILE A 416 -14.01 -33.64 -1.79
CA ILE A 416 -15.38 -34.05 -2.11
C ILE A 416 -16.36 -32.91 -1.80
N ARG A 417 -17.31 -32.71 -2.71
CA ARG A 417 -18.37 -31.69 -2.62
C ARG A 417 -19.72 -32.40 -2.55
N VAL A 418 -20.42 -32.21 -1.44
CA VAL A 418 -21.78 -32.73 -1.20
C VAL A 418 -22.76 -31.58 -1.37
N LEU A 419 -23.73 -31.76 -2.26
CA LEU A 419 -24.79 -30.81 -2.57
C LEU A 419 -26.12 -31.35 -2.06
N VAL A 420 -26.86 -30.53 -1.34
CA VAL A 420 -28.18 -30.89 -0.75
C VAL A 420 -29.22 -29.82 -1.04
N ASP A 421 -30.49 -30.12 -0.77
CA ASP A 421 -31.58 -29.16 -0.97
C ASP A 421 -31.65 -28.12 0.17
N THR A 422 -31.62 -28.51 1.46
CA THR A 422 -31.81 -27.59 2.60
C THR A 422 -30.58 -27.44 3.51
N VAL A 423 -30.57 -26.37 4.33
CA VAL A 423 -29.53 -26.14 5.35
C VAL A 423 -29.56 -27.22 6.44
N ARG A 424 -30.74 -27.75 6.78
CA ARG A 424 -30.87 -28.87 7.73
C ARG A 424 -30.14 -30.11 7.23
N ASP A 425 -30.24 -30.37 5.92
CA ASP A 425 -29.57 -31.50 5.27
C ASP A 425 -28.04 -31.33 5.26
N CYS A 426 -27.51 -30.09 5.27
CA CYS A 426 -26.06 -29.86 5.40
C CYS A 426 -25.53 -30.41 6.72
N TYR A 427 -26.20 -30.10 7.85
CA TYR A 427 -25.80 -30.58 9.17
C TYR A 427 -26.11 -32.06 9.37
N ALA A 428 -27.21 -32.57 8.80
CA ALA A 428 -27.50 -34.00 8.80
C ALA A 428 -26.41 -34.79 8.06
N ALA A 429 -26.02 -34.35 6.85
CA ALA A 429 -24.95 -34.98 6.08
C ALA A 429 -23.57 -34.87 6.77
N LEU A 430 -23.30 -33.77 7.49
CA LEU A 430 -22.10 -33.66 8.34
C LEU A 430 -22.09 -34.75 9.42
N GLY A 431 -23.19 -34.92 10.13
CA GLY A 431 -23.34 -35.96 11.16
C GLY A 431 -23.20 -37.38 10.59
N THR A 432 -23.79 -37.66 9.43
CA THR A 432 -23.61 -38.94 8.72
C THR A 432 -22.14 -39.22 8.40
N VAL A 433 -21.40 -38.24 7.89
CA VAL A 433 -19.97 -38.39 7.57
C VAL A 433 -19.12 -38.58 8.82
N HIS A 434 -19.40 -37.83 9.90
CA HIS A 434 -18.68 -37.97 11.18
C HIS A 434 -18.99 -39.28 11.92
N ALA A 435 -20.13 -39.92 11.64
CA ALA A 435 -20.44 -41.25 12.13
C ALA A 435 -19.68 -42.38 11.40
N ARG A 436 -19.26 -42.17 10.14
CA ARG A 436 -18.40 -43.12 9.39
C ARG A 436 -16.90 -42.89 9.68
N TRP A 437 -16.44 -41.64 9.66
CA TRP A 437 -15.02 -41.31 9.74
C TRP A 437 -14.70 -40.26 10.79
N ASN A 438 -13.70 -40.56 11.62
CA ASN A 438 -13.21 -39.66 12.66
C ASN A 438 -12.78 -38.30 12.08
N PRO A 439 -13.38 -37.18 12.53
CA PRO A 439 -12.98 -35.85 12.10
C PRO A 439 -11.65 -35.42 12.74
N VAL A 440 -10.84 -34.70 11.98
CA VAL A 440 -9.56 -34.17 12.46
C VAL A 440 -9.80 -32.90 13.29
N PRO A 441 -9.36 -32.83 14.56
CA PRO A 441 -9.52 -31.64 15.39
C PRO A 441 -8.96 -30.37 14.74
N GLY A 442 -9.65 -29.24 14.96
CA GLY A 442 -9.27 -27.94 14.37
C GLY A 442 -9.44 -27.83 12.84
N ARG A 443 -9.96 -28.88 12.15
CA ARG A 443 -10.23 -28.85 10.70
C ARG A 443 -11.70 -28.73 10.31
N PHE A 444 -12.62 -28.72 11.28
CA PHE A 444 -14.00 -28.31 11.04
C PHE A 444 -14.12 -26.79 10.97
N LYS A 445 -14.88 -26.26 9.99
CA LYS A 445 -15.22 -24.84 9.85
C LYS A 445 -16.64 -24.68 9.32
N ASP A 446 -17.48 -23.97 10.07
CA ASP A 446 -18.85 -23.67 9.68
C ASP A 446 -18.95 -22.30 9.02
N TYR A 447 -18.89 -22.26 7.68
CA TYR A 447 -19.16 -21.03 6.93
C TYR A 447 -20.65 -20.85 6.59
N ILE A 448 -21.57 -21.67 7.11
CA ILE A 448 -23.01 -21.41 7.01
C ILE A 448 -23.41 -20.42 8.12
N ALA A 449 -23.03 -20.71 9.37
CA ALA A 449 -23.23 -19.85 10.53
C ALA A 449 -22.35 -18.59 10.49
N MET A 450 -21.09 -18.72 10.07
CA MET A 450 -20.14 -17.60 9.91
C MET A 450 -19.75 -17.44 8.43
N PRO A 451 -20.62 -16.85 7.58
CA PRO A 451 -20.32 -16.64 6.16
C PRO A 451 -19.06 -15.80 5.99
N LYS A 452 -18.27 -16.11 4.96
CA LYS A 452 -17.10 -15.28 4.61
C LYS A 452 -17.54 -13.95 3.99
N PHE A 453 -16.63 -12.99 4.00
CA PHE A 453 -16.80 -11.67 3.39
C PHE A 453 -17.40 -11.71 1.96
N ASN A 454 -16.95 -12.63 1.10
CA ASN A 454 -17.46 -12.81 -0.27
C ASN A 454 -18.75 -13.65 -0.35
N MET A 455 -19.61 -13.60 0.69
CA MET A 455 -20.87 -14.32 0.86
C MET A 455 -20.77 -15.86 0.69
N TYR A 456 -19.57 -16.42 0.83
CA TYR A 456 -19.31 -17.85 0.68
C TYR A 456 -19.84 -18.63 1.89
N GLN A 457 -20.74 -19.60 1.62
CA GLN A 457 -21.32 -20.50 2.62
C GLN A 457 -21.06 -21.97 2.28
N SER A 458 -20.54 -22.73 3.27
CA SER A 458 -20.31 -24.17 3.21
C SER A 458 -19.80 -24.70 4.56
N LEU A 459 -20.21 -25.91 4.96
CA LEU A 459 -19.55 -26.65 6.04
C LEU A 459 -18.30 -27.32 5.48
N HIS A 460 -17.12 -27.02 6.04
CA HIS A 460 -15.86 -27.68 5.69
C HIS A 460 -15.44 -28.60 6.82
N THR A 461 -15.02 -29.81 6.48
CA THR A 461 -14.45 -30.74 7.45
C THR A 461 -13.32 -31.55 6.80
N THR A 462 -12.38 -32.03 7.60
CA THR A 462 -11.38 -33.02 7.17
C THR A 462 -11.55 -34.24 8.06
N VAL A 463 -11.70 -35.41 7.44
CA VAL A 463 -11.89 -36.69 8.13
C VAL A 463 -10.82 -37.69 7.67
N ILE A 464 -10.55 -38.72 8.47
CA ILE A 464 -9.63 -39.80 8.08
C ILE A 464 -10.42 -40.87 7.31
N GLY A 465 -10.21 -40.93 5.99
CA GLY A 465 -10.91 -41.85 5.09
C GLY A 465 -10.38 -43.29 5.14
N PRO A 466 -10.95 -44.21 4.33
CA PRO A 466 -10.81 -45.66 4.51
C PRO A 466 -9.38 -46.19 4.31
N SER A 467 -8.50 -45.46 3.61
CA SER A 467 -7.07 -45.82 3.49
C SER A 467 -6.16 -45.06 4.48
N GLY A 468 -6.69 -44.57 5.61
CA GLY A 468 -5.96 -43.75 6.58
C GLY A 468 -5.57 -42.35 6.09
N LYS A 469 -6.03 -41.94 4.90
CA LYS A 469 -5.66 -40.65 4.28
C LYS A 469 -6.70 -39.57 4.61
N PRO A 470 -6.28 -38.32 4.83
CA PRO A 470 -7.22 -37.22 5.06
C PRO A 470 -8.04 -36.92 3.80
N VAL A 471 -9.36 -36.81 3.95
CA VAL A 471 -10.31 -36.38 2.91
C VAL A 471 -10.91 -35.04 3.31
N GLU A 472 -10.85 -34.04 2.42
CA GLU A 472 -11.55 -32.76 2.62
C GLU A 472 -12.98 -32.84 2.07
N LEU A 473 -13.99 -32.63 2.92
CA LEU A 473 -15.40 -32.55 2.50
C LEU A 473 -15.93 -31.12 2.59
N GLN A 474 -16.75 -30.75 1.60
CA GLN A 474 -17.43 -29.46 1.50
C GLN A 474 -18.93 -29.70 1.29
N ILE A 475 -19.73 -29.45 2.33
CA ILE A 475 -21.19 -29.66 2.31
C ILE A 475 -21.88 -28.30 2.21
N ARG A 476 -22.82 -28.15 1.27
CA ARG A 476 -23.60 -26.90 1.06
C ARG A 476 -24.86 -27.15 0.23
N THR A 477 -25.82 -26.23 0.28
CA THR A 477 -27.02 -26.35 -0.59
C THR A 477 -26.71 -26.02 -2.05
N PHE A 478 -27.61 -26.38 -2.98
CA PHE A 478 -27.50 -25.94 -4.39
C PHE A 478 -27.45 -24.40 -4.55
N ASP A 479 -28.18 -23.65 -3.73
CA ASP A 479 -28.14 -22.17 -3.78
C ASP A 479 -26.86 -21.59 -3.18
N MET A 480 -26.35 -22.19 -2.10
CA MET A 480 -25.03 -21.87 -1.56
C MET A 480 -23.93 -22.19 -2.58
N HIS A 481 -24.08 -23.29 -3.33
CA HIS A 481 -23.17 -23.62 -4.43
C HIS A 481 -23.23 -22.57 -5.55
N ARG A 482 -24.43 -22.19 -6.03
CA ARG A 482 -24.58 -21.18 -7.10
C ARG A 482 -23.97 -19.83 -6.69
N ARG A 483 -24.24 -19.37 -5.46
CA ARG A 483 -23.64 -18.16 -4.88
C ARG A 483 -22.13 -18.27 -4.69
N ALA A 484 -21.60 -19.45 -4.36
CA ALA A 484 -20.17 -19.64 -4.13
C ALA A 484 -19.32 -19.82 -5.40
N GLU A 485 -19.91 -20.08 -6.58
CA GLU A 485 -19.17 -20.15 -7.85
C GLU A 485 -19.29 -18.84 -8.64
N TYR A 486 -20.51 -18.27 -8.71
CA TYR A 486 -20.81 -17.08 -9.52
C TYR A 486 -20.95 -15.78 -8.71
N GLY A 487 -20.88 -15.85 -7.37
CA GLY A 487 -20.87 -14.67 -6.52
C GLY A 487 -22.12 -13.80 -6.66
N ILE A 488 -21.90 -12.49 -6.78
CA ILE A 488 -22.94 -11.46 -6.92
C ILE A 488 -23.86 -11.70 -8.13
N ALA A 489 -23.38 -12.32 -9.21
CA ALA A 489 -24.22 -12.67 -10.37
C ALA A 489 -25.41 -13.58 -9.99
N ALA A 490 -25.17 -14.55 -9.10
CA ALA A 490 -26.23 -15.45 -8.61
C ALA A 490 -27.30 -14.73 -7.77
N HIS A 491 -26.94 -13.63 -7.08
CA HIS A 491 -27.88 -12.88 -6.25
C HIS A 491 -28.89 -12.07 -7.08
N TRP A 492 -28.46 -11.56 -8.23
CA TRP A 492 -29.31 -10.73 -9.11
C TRP A 492 -30.51 -11.50 -9.66
N LYS A 493 -30.31 -12.78 -10.01
CA LYS A 493 -31.37 -13.70 -10.47
C LYS A 493 -32.48 -13.86 -9.42
N TYR A 494 -32.12 -14.01 -8.15
CA TYR A 494 -33.07 -14.19 -7.05
C TYR A 494 -33.90 -12.92 -6.78
N LYS A 495 -33.31 -11.73 -6.98
CA LYS A 495 -34.03 -10.45 -6.80
C LYS A 495 -35.11 -10.24 -7.86
N GLN A 496 -34.95 -10.76 -9.08
CA GLN A 496 -36.02 -10.73 -10.10
C GLN A 496 -37.20 -11.62 -9.70
N GLU A 497 -36.96 -12.85 -9.22
CA GLU A 497 -38.02 -13.75 -8.75
C GLU A 497 -38.79 -13.18 -7.55
N ALA A 498 -38.11 -12.48 -6.64
CA ALA A 498 -38.73 -11.78 -5.51
C ALA A 498 -39.58 -10.55 -5.92
N VAL A 499 -39.23 -9.88 -7.03
CA VAL A 499 -40.03 -8.77 -7.60
C VAL A 499 -41.19 -9.29 -8.46
N ALA A 500 -41.04 -10.45 -9.10
CA ALA A 500 -42.04 -11.09 -9.96
C ALA A 500 -43.17 -11.84 -9.21
N GLY A 501 -43.24 -11.71 -7.88
CA GLY A 501 -44.49 -11.85 -7.13
C GLY A 501 -45.05 -13.26 -6.90
N ALA A 502 -44.27 -14.35 -7.02
CA ALA A 502 -44.78 -15.69 -6.72
C ALA A 502 -43.72 -16.74 -6.30
N SER A 503 -43.39 -16.82 -5.01
CA SER A 503 -42.99 -18.08 -4.35
C SER A 503 -43.12 -18.03 -2.82
N LYS A 504 -43.62 -19.11 -2.21
CA LYS A 504 -43.64 -19.31 -0.75
C LYS A 504 -42.48 -20.22 -0.32
N VAL A 505 -41.27 -19.67 -0.22
CA VAL A 505 -40.18 -20.33 0.50
C VAL A 505 -40.14 -19.78 1.91
N ARG A 506 -40.43 -20.63 2.92
CA ARG A 506 -40.19 -20.28 4.32
C ARG A 506 -38.68 -20.30 4.59
N THR A 507 -38.11 -19.13 4.84
CA THR A 507 -36.82 -18.98 5.52
C THR A 507 -37.12 -18.54 6.95
N ASP A 508 -36.99 -19.46 7.91
CA ASP A 508 -37.39 -19.23 9.31
C ASP A 508 -36.32 -18.43 10.07
N VAL A 509 -36.06 -17.20 9.60
CA VAL A 509 -35.14 -16.22 10.18
C VAL A 509 -35.93 -14.94 10.46
N PRO A 510 -35.86 -14.35 11.66
CA PRO A 510 -36.66 -13.17 12.01
C PRO A 510 -36.24 -11.96 11.17
N ARG A 511 -37.12 -11.55 10.25
CA ARG A 511 -36.91 -10.37 9.41
C ARG A 511 -37.13 -9.10 10.23
N ASN A 512 -36.05 -8.41 10.58
CA ASN A 512 -36.14 -7.19 11.40
C ASN A 512 -36.91 -6.08 10.64
N THR A 513 -38.08 -5.69 11.14
CA THR A 513 -39.04 -4.85 10.41
C THR A 513 -38.79 -3.36 10.62
N GLY A 514 -37.97 -2.74 9.76
CA GLY A 514 -37.70 -1.30 9.85
C GLY A 514 -36.69 -0.75 8.82
N GLY A 515 -36.92 -0.99 7.52
CA GLY A 515 -36.02 -0.50 6.47
C GLY A 515 -36.67 -0.46 5.08
N GLY A 516 -36.24 0.49 4.24
CA GLY A 516 -36.80 0.69 2.90
C GLY A 516 -36.30 -0.33 1.87
N ARG A 517 -37.12 -0.67 0.86
CA ARG A 517 -36.87 -1.74 -0.14
C ARG A 517 -35.61 -1.58 -1.02
N GLY A 518 -34.84 -0.50 -0.87
CA GLY A 518 -33.54 -0.30 -1.51
C GLY A 518 -32.33 -0.59 -0.63
N GLN A 519 -32.51 -0.72 0.70
CA GLN A 519 -31.42 -0.62 1.68
C GLN A 519 -30.65 -1.93 1.89
N ASP A 520 -31.31 -3.09 1.74
CA ASP A 520 -30.69 -4.41 1.92
C ASP A 520 -29.45 -4.58 0.99
N THR A 521 -29.66 -4.43 -0.33
CA THR A 521 -28.59 -4.48 -1.36
C THR A 521 -27.51 -3.38 -1.23
N VAL A 522 -27.69 -2.44 -0.31
CA VAL A 522 -26.81 -1.29 -0.06
C VAL A 522 -26.01 -1.48 1.24
N ASN A 523 -26.44 -2.38 2.13
CA ASN A 523 -25.63 -2.91 3.23
C ASN A 523 -24.76 -4.10 2.78
N ASP A 524 -25.26 -4.95 1.87
CA ASP A 524 -24.54 -6.10 1.28
C ASP A 524 -23.16 -5.76 0.65
N MET A 525 -22.90 -4.48 0.37
CA MET A 525 -21.74 -3.99 -0.38
C MET A 525 -20.87 -3.01 0.45
N ALA A 526 -20.79 -3.19 1.76
CA ALA A 526 -20.06 -2.30 2.68
C ALA A 526 -18.60 -1.99 2.23
N TRP A 527 -17.84 -2.99 1.77
CA TRP A 527 -16.47 -2.78 1.27
C TRP A 527 -16.37 -1.86 0.05
N LEU A 528 -17.36 -1.89 -0.85
CA LEU A 528 -17.38 -1.07 -2.06
C LEU A 528 -17.59 0.41 -1.72
N ARG A 529 -18.31 0.70 -0.63
CA ARG A 529 -18.40 2.03 -0.01
C ARG A 529 -17.12 2.41 0.71
N GLN A 530 -16.53 1.51 1.49
CA GLN A 530 -15.24 1.71 2.15
C GLN A 530 -14.13 2.08 1.15
N LEU A 531 -14.08 1.45 -0.02
CA LEU A 531 -13.17 1.81 -1.11
C LEU A 531 -13.46 3.19 -1.74
N LEU A 532 -14.73 3.59 -1.87
CA LEU A 532 -15.09 4.96 -2.28
C LEU A 532 -14.65 6.00 -1.26
N ASP A 533 -14.82 5.72 0.04
CA ASP A 533 -14.44 6.65 1.09
C ASP A 533 -12.91 6.77 1.19
N TRP A 534 -12.16 5.66 1.04
CA TRP A 534 -10.71 5.71 0.88
C TRP A 534 -10.27 6.52 -0.35
N GLN A 535 -11.05 6.49 -1.44
CA GLN A 535 -10.80 7.27 -2.66
C GLN A 535 -11.05 8.79 -2.48
N LYS A 536 -11.81 9.19 -1.45
CA LYS A 536 -11.92 10.58 -0.97
C LYS A 536 -10.81 10.96 0.02
N GLU A 537 -10.37 10.01 0.84
CA GLU A 537 -9.37 10.22 1.90
C GLU A 537 -7.91 10.19 1.41
N THR A 538 -7.64 9.62 0.23
CA THR A 538 -6.27 9.45 -0.30
C THR A 538 -6.07 10.32 -1.53
N GLU A 539 -5.14 11.28 -1.49
CA GLU A 539 -4.86 12.15 -2.65
C GLU A 539 -4.03 11.42 -3.71
N ASP A 540 -2.88 10.84 -3.33
CA ASP A 540 -2.00 10.08 -4.23
C ASP A 540 -2.62 8.74 -4.69
N PRO A 541 -2.76 8.50 -6.01
CA PRO A 541 -3.14 7.20 -6.54
C PRO A 541 -2.19 6.05 -6.12
N SER A 542 -0.89 6.32 -5.95
CA SER A 542 0.12 5.30 -5.72
C SER A 542 -0.04 4.64 -4.34
N GLU A 543 -0.18 5.45 -3.27
CA GLU A 543 -0.55 4.95 -1.94
C GLU A 543 -1.94 4.26 -1.93
N PHE A 544 -2.89 4.71 -2.75
CA PHE A 544 -4.17 4.01 -2.94
C PHE A 544 -3.98 2.61 -3.56
N LEU A 545 -3.05 2.41 -4.51
CA LEU A 545 -2.73 1.06 -5.00
C LEU A 545 -2.04 0.19 -3.95
N GLU A 546 -1.07 0.71 -3.19
CA GLU A 546 -0.38 -0.10 -2.18
C GLU A 546 -1.32 -0.55 -1.07
N SER A 547 -2.18 0.36 -0.59
CA SER A 547 -3.20 0.05 0.43
C SER A 547 -4.25 -0.93 -0.11
N LEU A 548 -4.75 -0.74 -1.34
CA LEU A 548 -5.65 -1.69 -1.99
C LEU A 548 -4.99 -3.06 -2.21
N ARG A 549 -3.72 -3.11 -2.64
CA ARG A 549 -2.95 -4.36 -2.82
C ARG A 549 -2.75 -5.08 -1.49
N PHE A 550 -2.46 -4.35 -0.41
CA PHE A 550 -2.33 -4.91 0.94
C PHE A 550 -3.65 -5.52 1.42
N ASP A 551 -4.76 -4.82 1.22
CA ASP A 551 -6.11 -5.24 1.63
C ASP A 551 -6.64 -6.42 0.79
N LEU A 552 -6.40 -6.40 -0.54
CA LEU A 552 -6.79 -7.49 -1.45
C LEU A 552 -5.98 -8.80 -1.27
N SER A 553 -4.77 -8.74 -0.70
CA SER A 553 -3.85 -9.87 -0.64
C SER A 553 -3.72 -10.56 0.72
N ARG A 554 -4.15 -9.92 1.82
CA ARG A 554 -4.10 -10.51 3.16
C ARG A 554 -5.39 -11.24 3.49
N ASN A 555 -5.27 -12.27 4.33
CA ASN A 555 -6.43 -12.86 4.99
C ASN A 555 -7.02 -11.85 5.99
N GLU A 556 -8.33 -11.90 6.19
CA GLU A 556 -9.04 -11.13 7.20
C GLU A 556 -9.17 -11.96 8.51
N VAL A 557 -9.15 -11.27 9.66
CA VAL A 557 -9.59 -11.78 10.96
C VAL A 557 -10.89 -11.07 11.34
N PHE A 558 -11.85 -11.85 11.85
CA PHE A 558 -13.16 -11.35 12.30
C PHE A 558 -13.16 -11.25 13.82
N VAL A 559 -13.44 -10.04 14.33
CA VAL A 559 -13.50 -9.74 15.77
C VAL A 559 -14.86 -9.17 16.14
N PHE A 560 -15.32 -9.46 17.34
CA PHE A 560 -16.62 -9.06 17.85
C PHE A 560 -16.53 -7.76 18.67
N THR A 561 -17.47 -6.84 18.45
CA THR A 561 -17.74 -5.76 19.40
C THR A 561 -18.44 -6.33 20.64
N PRO A 562 -18.45 -5.61 21.79
CA PRO A 562 -19.21 -6.03 22.98
C PRO A 562 -20.74 -6.03 22.77
N LYS A 563 -21.22 -5.53 21.63
CA LYS A 563 -22.64 -5.55 21.22
C LYS A 563 -22.97 -6.75 20.30
N GLY A 564 -21.97 -7.53 19.90
CA GLY A 564 -22.11 -8.65 18.97
C GLY A 564 -21.94 -8.28 17.49
N ASP A 565 -21.61 -7.03 17.14
CA ASP A 565 -21.29 -6.67 15.76
C ASP A 565 -19.96 -7.30 15.34
N VAL A 566 -19.84 -7.77 14.10
CA VAL A 566 -18.60 -8.35 13.57
C VAL A 566 -17.86 -7.30 12.74
N ILE A 567 -16.58 -7.09 13.07
CA ILE A 567 -15.67 -6.22 12.32
C ILE A 567 -14.56 -7.07 11.70
N ALA A 568 -14.31 -6.87 10.40
CA ALA A 568 -13.23 -7.51 9.67
C ALA A 568 -11.97 -6.61 9.68
N LEU A 569 -10.82 -7.21 9.99
CA LEU A 569 -9.51 -6.54 10.04
C LEU A 569 -8.46 -7.37 9.28
N PRO A 570 -7.35 -6.80 8.80
CA PRO A 570 -6.27 -7.59 8.19
C PRO A 570 -5.61 -8.52 9.23
N ALA A 571 -5.23 -9.73 8.83
CA ALA A 571 -4.61 -10.70 9.74
C ALA A 571 -3.33 -10.17 10.39
N GLY A 572 -3.24 -10.30 11.72
CA GLY A 572 -2.21 -9.67 12.55
C GLY A 572 -2.52 -8.22 12.95
N ALA A 573 -3.72 -7.72 12.70
CA ALA A 573 -4.22 -6.44 13.24
C ALA A 573 -4.19 -6.41 14.77
N THR A 574 -4.12 -5.20 15.30
CA THR A 574 -4.01 -4.90 16.74
C THR A 574 -5.29 -4.27 17.30
N PRO A 575 -5.48 -4.18 18.63
CA PRO A 575 -6.58 -3.42 19.21
C PRO A 575 -6.65 -1.95 18.75
N VAL A 576 -5.52 -1.35 18.37
CA VAL A 576 -5.49 0.00 17.77
C VAL A 576 -6.10 -0.02 16.36
N ASP A 577 -5.80 -1.02 15.54
CA ASP A 577 -6.44 -1.20 14.22
C ASP A 577 -7.97 -1.35 14.34
N PHE A 578 -8.44 -2.12 15.34
CA PHE A 578 -9.86 -2.24 15.67
C PHE A 578 -10.48 -0.88 16.05
N ALA A 579 -9.82 -0.11 16.91
CA ALA A 579 -10.30 1.21 17.33
C ALA A 579 -10.50 2.18 16.14
N TYR A 580 -9.52 2.25 15.21
CA TYR A 580 -9.64 3.06 13.98
C TYR A 580 -10.59 2.48 12.92
N ALA A 581 -10.91 1.18 12.97
CA ALA A 581 -11.97 0.59 12.17
C ALA A 581 -13.35 1.04 12.68
N VAL A 582 -13.59 0.99 14.00
CA VAL A 582 -14.82 1.48 14.65
C VAL A 582 -15.03 2.98 14.38
N HIS A 583 -14.09 3.84 14.78
CA HIS A 583 -14.18 5.28 14.49
C HIS A 583 -12.81 5.98 14.65
N THR A 584 -12.55 7.02 13.84
CA THR A 584 -11.29 7.79 13.93
C THR A 584 -11.08 8.41 15.31
N GLU A 585 -12.12 9.01 15.91
CA GLU A 585 -12.02 9.55 17.28
C GLU A 585 -11.81 8.48 18.35
N VAL A 586 -12.34 7.26 18.16
CA VAL A 586 -12.11 6.14 19.09
C VAL A 586 -10.66 5.69 19.01
N GLY A 587 -10.12 5.58 17.79
CA GLY A 587 -8.69 5.38 17.54
C GLY A 587 -7.81 6.45 18.20
N HIS A 588 -8.05 7.74 17.94
CA HIS A 588 -7.24 8.82 18.52
C HIS A 588 -7.27 8.84 20.06
N ARG A 589 -8.40 8.49 20.70
CA ARG A 589 -8.58 8.53 22.17
C ARG A 589 -8.30 7.21 22.89
N THR A 590 -7.78 6.19 22.20
CA THR A 590 -7.53 4.86 22.78
C THR A 590 -6.39 4.89 23.80
N ILE A 591 -6.66 4.47 25.05
CA ILE A 591 -5.63 4.29 26.10
C ILE A 591 -5.15 2.83 26.14
N GLY A 592 -6.08 1.89 25.99
CA GLY A 592 -5.84 0.47 26.22
C GLY A 592 -7.01 -0.38 25.74
N ALA A 593 -6.84 -1.69 25.74
CA ALA A 593 -7.85 -2.63 25.27
C ALA A 593 -7.96 -3.88 26.16
N ARG A 594 -9.11 -4.54 26.07
CA ARG A 594 -9.41 -5.81 26.72
C ARG A 594 -9.93 -6.78 25.65
N VAL A 595 -9.35 -7.97 25.60
CA VAL A 595 -9.73 -9.05 24.69
C VAL A 595 -10.22 -10.24 25.50
N ASN A 596 -11.40 -10.77 25.18
CA ASN A 596 -12.03 -11.90 25.87
C ASN A 596 -12.03 -11.76 27.40
N GLY A 597 -12.36 -10.55 27.90
CA GLY A 597 -12.39 -10.22 29.32
C GLY A 597 -11.04 -9.82 29.96
N ARG A 598 -9.89 -10.06 29.28
CA ARG A 598 -8.54 -9.80 29.83
C ARG A 598 -7.91 -8.54 29.24
N LEU A 599 -7.26 -7.72 30.07
CA LEU A 599 -6.47 -6.57 29.59
C LEU A 599 -5.28 -7.07 28.76
N VAL A 600 -5.02 -6.43 27.61
CA VAL A 600 -3.91 -6.78 26.71
C VAL A 600 -3.11 -5.54 26.29
N PRO A 601 -1.81 -5.67 25.96
CA PRO A 601 -1.04 -4.59 25.35
C PRO A 601 -1.64 -4.17 24.00
N LEU A 602 -1.56 -2.87 23.67
CA LEU A 602 -2.02 -2.34 22.38
C LEU A 602 -1.29 -2.92 21.16
N GLU A 603 -0.12 -3.53 21.37
CA GLU A 603 0.71 -4.18 20.35
C GLU A 603 0.29 -5.63 20.04
N SER A 604 -0.58 -6.22 20.87
CA SER A 604 -1.02 -7.61 20.71
C SER A 604 -1.79 -7.83 19.41
N THR A 605 -1.63 -9.00 18.80
CA THR A 605 -2.41 -9.39 17.61
C THR A 605 -3.76 -9.97 17.99
N LEU A 606 -4.80 -9.60 17.25
CA LEU A 606 -6.15 -10.13 17.39
C LEU A 606 -6.35 -11.41 16.54
N ASP A 607 -7.02 -12.39 17.12
CA ASP A 607 -7.36 -13.67 16.49
C ASP A 607 -8.83 -13.73 16.04
N ASN A 608 -9.17 -14.76 15.24
CA ASN A 608 -10.54 -14.95 14.75
C ASN A 608 -11.48 -15.37 15.90
N GLY A 609 -12.48 -14.53 16.17
CA GLY A 609 -13.51 -14.77 17.19
C GLY A 609 -13.30 -14.00 18.50
N ASP A 610 -12.22 -13.21 18.60
CA ASP A 610 -11.96 -12.38 19.78
C ASP A 610 -13.03 -11.30 19.98
N LEU A 611 -13.51 -11.15 21.22
CA LEU A 611 -14.36 -10.04 21.65
C LEU A 611 -13.47 -8.91 22.18
N VAL A 612 -13.54 -7.73 21.57
CA VAL A 612 -12.61 -6.61 21.80
C VAL A 612 -13.33 -5.39 22.40
N GLU A 613 -12.91 -5.02 23.61
CA GLU A 613 -13.28 -3.78 24.30
C GLU A 613 -12.13 -2.76 24.22
N VAL A 614 -12.44 -1.49 23.92
CA VAL A 614 -11.46 -0.40 23.81
C VAL A 614 -11.78 0.69 24.83
N PHE A 615 -10.75 1.12 25.58
CA PHE A 615 -10.88 2.17 26.59
C PHE A 615 -10.56 3.57 26.04
N THR A 616 -11.62 4.36 26.00
CA THR A 616 -11.79 5.79 25.74
C THR A 616 -11.23 6.82 26.72
N SER A 617 -10.22 7.65 26.41
CA SER A 617 -9.99 8.89 27.18
C SER A 617 -10.91 10.04 26.75
N LYS A 618 -11.09 11.03 27.65
CA LYS A 618 -11.60 12.38 27.32
C LYS A 618 -10.62 13.49 27.72
N ALA A 619 -9.42 13.15 28.22
CA ALA A 619 -8.42 14.15 28.60
C ALA A 619 -7.87 14.90 27.38
N ALA A 620 -7.58 16.20 27.53
CA ALA A 620 -7.14 17.05 26.42
C ALA A 620 -5.80 16.61 25.78
N GLY A 621 -4.90 16.00 26.58
CA GLY A 621 -3.63 15.43 26.11
C GLY A 621 -3.69 13.96 25.68
N ALA A 622 -4.88 13.40 25.44
CA ALA A 622 -5.02 12.01 25.00
C ALA A 622 -5.03 11.91 23.45
N GLY A 623 -3.90 11.48 22.89
CA GLY A 623 -3.70 11.23 21.46
C GLY A 623 -2.90 9.95 21.20
N PRO A 624 -2.76 9.52 19.93
CA PRO A 624 -1.92 8.38 19.56
C PRO A 624 -0.43 8.65 19.81
N SER A 625 0.36 7.63 20.17
CA SER A 625 1.83 7.77 20.23
C SER A 625 2.47 7.54 18.85
N ARG A 626 3.72 8.01 18.67
CA ARG A 626 4.47 7.80 17.43
C ARG A 626 4.86 6.33 17.22
N ASP A 627 4.93 5.56 18.30
CA ASP A 627 5.30 4.14 18.32
C ASP A 627 4.20 3.26 17.73
N TRP A 628 2.94 3.72 17.77
CA TRP A 628 1.82 3.04 17.11
C TRP A 628 2.09 2.82 15.62
N LEU A 629 2.81 3.74 14.96
CA LEU A 629 3.20 3.60 13.55
C LEU A 629 4.15 2.42 13.27
N GLN A 630 4.77 1.82 14.30
CA GLN A 630 5.61 0.63 14.18
C GLN A 630 4.79 -0.67 14.21
N PHE A 631 3.82 -0.77 15.13
CA PHE A 631 3.07 -2.01 15.34
C PHE A 631 1.74 -2.09 14.57
N VAL A 632 1.05 -0.96 14.32
CA VAL A 632 -0.23 -0.89 13.58
C VAL A 632 -0.12 -1.53 12.19
N LYS A 633 -1.06 -2.41 11.81
CA LYS A 633 -0.99 -3.16 10.55
C LYS A 633 -1.92 -2.65 9.45
N SER A 634 -3.03 -1.99 9.77
CA SER A 634 -3.94 -1.47 8.74
C SER A 634 -3.40 -0.17 8.13
N PRO A 635 -3.43 -0.02 6.79
CA PRO A 635 -3.10 1.25 6.14
C PRO A 635 -3.97 2.41 6.64
N ARG A 636 -5.26 2.15 6.91
CA ARG A 636 -6.22 3.12 7.45
C ARG A 636 -5.75 3.72 8.77
N ALA A 637 -5.47 2.91 9.80
CA ALA A 637 -5.03 3.41 11.09
C ALA A 637 -3.70 4.17 10.97
N ARG A 638 -2.72 3.59 10.25
CA ARG A 638 -1.41 4.21 10.01
C ARG A 638 -1.53 5.59 9.37
N ASN A 639 -2.41 5.75 8.39
CA ASN A 639 -2.60 7.02 7.67
C ASN A 639 -3.42 8.03 8.47
N LYS A 640 -4.40 7.60 9.28
CA LYS A 640 -5.08 8.49 10.24
C LYS A 640 -4.14 9.00 11.33
N ILE A 641 -3.27 8.15 11.89
CA ILE A 641 -2.24 8.55 12.86
C ILE A 641 -1.25 9.55 12.23
N ARG A 642 -0.78 9.30 11.00
CA ARG A 642 0.07 10.26 10.24
C ARG A 642 -0.63 11.60 10.04
N ALA A 643 -1.89 11.60 9.61
CA ALA A 643 -2.67 12.82 9.39
C ALA A 643 -2.91 13.59 10.70
N TRP A 644 -3.13 12.88 11.83
CA TRP A 644 -3.25 13.48 13.16
C TRP A 644 -1.97 14.24 13.56
N PHE A 645 -0.81 13.58 13.50
CA PHE A 645 0.48 14.23 13.76
C PHE A 645 0.82 15.36 12.78
N SER A 646 0.38 15.26 11.52
CA SER A 646 0.58 16.31 10.52
C SER A 646 -0.32 17.53 10.79
N LYS A 647 -1.51 17.33 11.36
CA LYS A 647 -2.37 18.43 11.81
C LYS A 647 -1.85 19.05 13.09
N GLU A 648 -1.53 18.25 14.10
CA GLU A 648 -0.99 18.73 15.38
C GLU A 648 0.27 19.60 15.17
N ARG A 649 1.23 19.13 14.37
CA ARG A 649 2.41 19.93 14.00
C ARG A 649 2.06 21.20 13.24
N ARG A 650 1.07 21.16 12.33
CA ARG A 650 0.65 22.34 11.57
C ARG A 650 0.01 23.39 12.49
N ASP A 651 -0.84 22.97 13.42
CA ASP A 651 -1.47 23.85 14.40
C ASP A 651 -0.41 24.43 15.37
N GLU A 652 0.56 23.62 15.81
CA GLU A 652 1.71 24.09 16.61
C GLU A 652 2.60 25.07 15.84
N ALA A 653 2.94 24.76 14.58
CA ALA A 653 3.73 25.64 13.71
C ALA A 653 3.01 26.95 13.39
N ILE A 654 1.67 26.95 13.31
CA ILE A 654 0.87 28.17 13.18
C ILE A 654 1.04 29.06 14.41
N GLU A 655 0.96 28.52 15.63
CA GLU A 655 1.20 29.30 16.86
C GLU A 655 2.65 29.78 16.97
N GLN A 656 3.64 28.90 16.74
CA GLN A 656 5.05 29.29 16.72
C GLN A 656 5.35 30.37 15.66
N GLY A 657 4.70 30.31 14.50
CA GLY A 657 4.80 31.26 13.40
C GLY A 657 4.14 32.61 13.69
N LYS A 658 2.93 32.62 14.27
CA LYS A 658 2.28 33.82 14.80
C LYS A 658 3.19 34.52 15.82
N ASP A 659 3.74 33.76 16.75
CA ASP A 659 4.59 34.27 17.81
C ASP A 659 5.95 34.76 17.26
N ALA A 660 6.47 34.12 16.21
CA ALA A 660 7.65 34.60 15.46
C ALA A 660 7.40 35.94 14.75
N ILE A 661 6.25 36.10 14.05
CA ILE A 661 5.85 37.40 13.47
C ILE A 661 5.64 38.44 14.58
N ALA A 662 4.91 38.11 15.65
CA ALA A 662 4.62 39.05 16.73
C ALA A 662 5.89 39.51 17.47
N ARG A 663 6.93 38.67 17.53
CA ARG A 663 8.27 39.05 18.03
C ARG A 663 9.05 39.91 17.02
N ALA A 664 8.97 39.60 15.72
CA ALA A 664 9.61 40.38 14.66
C ALA A 664 9.02 41.80 14.53
N MET A 665 7.69 41.94 14.54
CA MET A 665 7.00 43.24 14.51
C MET A 665 7.34 44.10 15.73
N ARG A 666 7.31 43.53 16.95
CA ARG A 666 7.73 44.21 18.19
C ARG A 666 9.18 44.72 18.09
N LYS A 667 10.08 43.97 17.44
CA LYS A 667 11.48 44.37 17.26
C LYS A 667 11.68 45.53 16.27
N GLN A 668 10.69 45.81 15.41
CA GLN A 668 10.70 46.96 14.50
C GLN A 668 9.82 48.14 14.99
N ASN A 669 9.33 48.08 16.24
CA ASN A 669 8.57 49.14 16.89
C ASN A 669 7.24 49.52 16.19
N LEU A 670 6.70 48.63 15.36
CA LEU A 670 5.51 48.85 14.54
C LEU A 670 4.20 48.73 15.35
N PRO A 671 3.17 49.55 15.07
CA PRO A 671 1.90 49.53 15.80
C PRO A 671 1.08 48.27 15.49
N ILE A 672 1.18 47.27 16.39
CA ILE A 672 0.57 45.94 16.29
C ILE A 672 -0.91 45.98 15.88
N GLN A 673 -1.68 46.95 16.39
CA GLN A 673 -3.12 47.04 16.15
C GLN A 673 -3.51 47.54 14.74
N ARG A 674 -2.63 48.23 14.01
CA ARG A 674 -2.97 48.86 12.71
C ARG A 674 -2.54 48.01 11.50
N ILE A 675 -1.60 47.09 11.69
CA ILE A 675 -0.96 46.28 10.64
C ILE A 675 -1.48 44.82 10.62
N LEU A 676 -2.13 44.36 11.68
CA LEU A 676 -2.70 43.00 11.78
C LEU A 676 -4.14 42.91 11.21
N THR A 677 -4.48 43.82 10.28
CA THR A 677 -5.67 43.73 9.43
C THR A 677 -5.50 42.56 8.46
N GLY A 678 -6.42 41.60 8.52
CA GLY A 678 -6.27 40.31 7.83
C GLY A 678 -6.00 40.41 6.33
N ASP A 679 -6.61 41.39 5.66
CA ASP A 679 -6.55 41.58 4.21
C ASP A 679 -5.12 41.85 3.69
N SER A 680 -4.30 42.54 4.48
CA SER A 680 -2.89 42.80 4.15
C SER A 680 -2.05 41.51 4.17
N LEU A 681 -2.30 40.65 5.16
CA LEU A 681 -1.65 39.34 5.32
C LEU A 681 -2.18 38.29 4.33
N VAL A 682 -3.45 38.37 3.92
CA VAL A 682 -4.01 37.57 2.81
C VAL A 682 -3.33 37.94 1.49
N THR A 683 -3.20 39.24 1.21
CA THR A 683 -2.56 39.74 -0.01
C THR A 683 -1.10 39.28 -0.09
N LEU A 684 -0.34 39.46 1.00
CA LEU A 684 1.06 39.02 1.08
C LEU A 684 1.20 37.49 1.01
N ALA A 685 0.26 36.72 1.57
CA ALA A 685 0.25 35.26 1.43
C ALA A 685 0.10 34.85 -0.04
N HIS A 686 -0.83 35.47 -0.78
CA HIS A 686 -1.03 35.20 -2.21
C HIS A 686 0.17 35.63 -3.07
N GLU A 687 0.81 36.78 -2.82
CA GLU A 687 2.05 37.17 -3.49
C GLU A 687 3.18 36.15 -3.27
N MET A 688 3.29 35.64 -2.04
CA MET A 688 4.24 34.59 -1.67
C MET A 688 3.80 33.18 -2.10
N ARG A 689 2.69 33.06 -2.83
CA ARG A 689 2.09 31.82 -3.37
C ARG A 689 1.62 30.82 -2.31
N TYR A 690 1.36 31.28 -1.09
CA TYR A 690 0.64 30.50 -0.08
C TYR A 690 -0.87 30.64 -0.30
N PRO A 691 -1.65 29.55 -0.15
CA PRO A 691 -3.09 29.57 -0.43
C PRO A 691 -3.92 30.28 0.65
N ASP A 692 -3.39 30.41 1.88
CA ASP A 692 -4.08 30.97 3.04
C ASP A 692 -3.09 31.49 4.10
N ILE A 693 -3.55 32.36 5.00
CA ILE A 693 -2.72 32.95 6.06
C ILE A 693 -2.17 31.89 7.02
N SER A 694 -2.91 30.81 7.29
CA SER A 694 -2.47 29.74 8.20
C SER A 694 -1.36 28.90 7.55
N SER A 695 -1.36 28.71 6.23
CA SER A 695 -0.19 28.17 5.50
C SER A 695 1.03 29.09 5.59
N LEU A 696 0.84 30.42 5.54
CA LEU A 696 1.95 31.37 5.73
C LEU A 696 2.51 31.31 7.17
N TYR A 697 1.65 31.27 8.19
CA TYR A 697 2.08 31.09 9.59
C TYR A 697 2.80 29.73 9.80
N ALA A 698 2.25 28.63 9.27
CA ALA A 698 2.89 27.31 9.33
C ALA A 698 4.29 27.32 8.71
N ALA A 699 4.44 27.89 7.51
CA ALA A 699 5.73 27.99 6.82
C ALA A 699 6.77 28.85 7.58
N ILE A 700 6.32 29.74 8.47
CA ILE A 700 7.21 30.53 9.33
C ILE A 700 7.59 29.76 10.61
N GLY A 701 6.65 29.01 11.20
CA GLY A 701 6.95 28.10 12.32
C GLY A 701 7.86 26.94 11.94
N GLU A 702 7.65 26.34 10.77
CA GLU A 702 8.53 25.30 10.19
C GLU A 702 9.86 25.85 9.67
N GLY A 703 10.09 27.18 9.71
CA GLY A 703 11.34 27.82 9.31
C GLY A 703 11.58 27.91 7.80
N HIS A 704 10.62 27.54 6.96
CA HIS A 704 10.68 27.71 5.51
C HIS A 704 10.74 29.19 5.09
N VAL A 705 10.17 30.10 5.89
CA VAL A 705 10.21 31.55 5.66
C VAL A 705 10.61 32.28 6.94
N ALA A 706 11.64 33.13 6.86
CA ALA A 706 12.07 33.95 8.00
C ALA A 706 11.06 35.07 8.30
N ALA A 707 10.48 35.07 9.51
CA ALA A 707 9.47 36.05 9.94
C ALA A 707 9.86 37.52 9.70
N ALA A 708 11.14 37.87 9.89
CA ALA A 708 11.66 39.22 9.65
C ALA A 708 11.54 39.66 8.17
N GLY A 709 11.71 38.74 7.21
CA GLY A 709 11.53 39.02 5.79
C GLY A 709 10.07 39.21 5.39
N VAL A 710 9.14 38.53 6.07
CA VAL A 710 7.69 38.73 5.88
C VAL A 710 7.27 40.09 6.43
N VAL A 711 7.73 40.46 7.62
CA VAL A 711 7.46 41.80 8.19
C VAL A 711 8.07 42.91 7.31
N GLN A 712 9.29 42.73 6.80
CA GLN A 712 9.90 43.72 5.89
C GLN A 712 9.10 43.90 4.60
N LYS A 713 8.59 42.81 3.99
CA LYS A 713 7.68 42.91 2.84
C LYS A 713 6.35 43.57 3.18
N LEU A 714 5.78 43.26 4.34
CA LEU A 714 4.51 43.87 4.79
C LEU A 714 4.66 45.39 4.98
N VAL A 715 5.80 45.86 5.48
CA VAL A 715 6.14 47.29 5.55
C VAL A 715 6.30 47.92 4.17
N GLN A 716 6.89 47.21 3.21
CA GLN A 716 6.99 47.68 1.81
C GLN A 716 5.61 47.75 1.12
N ALA A 717 4.73 46.78 1.36
CA ALA A 717 3.36 46.77 0.83
C ALA A 717 2.44 47.83 1.44
N LEU A 718 2.79 48.37 2.63
CA LEU A 718 2.05 49.40 3.36
C LEU A 718 2.66 50.81 3.21
N GLY A 719 3.33 51.11 2.08
CA GLY A 719 3.80 52.47 1.75
C GLY A 719 5.26 52.79 2.12
N GLY A 720 5.99 51.85 2.72
CA GLY A 720 7.41 52.05 3.07
C GLY A 720 7.62 52.82 4.38
N HIS A 721 8.69 53.61 4.46
CA HIS A 721 9.02 54.39 5.67
C HIS A 721 8.68 55.87 5.56
N ASP A 722 8.24 56.36 4.40
CA ASP A 722 8.19 57.81 4.17
C ASP A 722 6.85 58.40 4.65
N GLU A 723 5.69 57.88 4.22
CA GLU A 723 4.36 58.27 4.76
C GLU A 723 4.24 58.02 6.28
N ALA A 724 5.00 57.06 6.81
CA ALA A 724 5.02 56.75 8.25
C ALA A 724 5.94 57.68 9.08
N ASN A 725 6.81 58.49 8.45
CA ASN A 725 7.67 59.45 9.13
C ASN A 725 7.08 60.87 9.13
N GLU A 726 6.28 61.26 8.15
CA GLU A 726 5.68 62.60 8.09
C GLU A 726 4.72 62.84 9.27
N ASP A 727 3.85 61.88 9.60
CA ASP A 727 2.96 61.89 10.79
C ASP A 727 3.73 61.93 12.14
N LEU A 728 5.02 61.57 12.17
CA LEU A 728 5.85 61.52 13.39
C LEU A 728 6.68 62.80 13.60
N ALA A 729 6.79 63.68 12.61
CA ALA A 729 7.65 64.85 12.66
C ALA A 729 7.17 65.94 13.65
N GLU A 730 5.87 66.02 13.94
CA GLU A 730 5.27 67.12 14.72
C GLU A 730 5.26 66.87 16.25
N SER A 731 5.62 65.67 16.72
CA SER A 731 5.45 65.26 18.14
C SER A 731 6.75 64.88 18.86
N THR A 732 7.65 65.84 19.08
CA THR A 732 8.88 65.62 19.90
C THR A 732 9.16 66.74 20.91
N PRO A 733 9.06 66.47 22.22
CA PRO A 733 9.88 67.10 23.26
C PRO A 733 11.15 66.24 23.57
N PRO A 734 12.27 66.83 24.02
CA PRO A 734 13.59 66.17 24.02
C PRO A 734 13.99 65.44 25.33
N SER A 735 15.04 64.63 25.22
CA SER A 735 15.83 64.00 26.31
C SER A 735 15.16 62.85 27.10
N HIS A 736 15.88 61.88 27.70
CA HIS A 736 17.32 61.54 27.68
C HIS A 736 17.48 60.04 27.34
N GLY A 737 18.51 59.66 26.56
CA GLY A 737 18.71 58.26 26.14
C GLY A 737 19.73 57.46 26.98
N ARG A 738 19.82 56.14 26.73
CA ARG A 738 21.01 55.32 27.07
C ARG A 738 21.12 54.01 26.26
N SER A 739 22.36 53.53 26.12
CA SER A 739 22.76 52.19 25.67
C SER A 739 22.55 51.79 24.19
N LYS A 740 23.45 52.25 23.30
CA LYS A 740 23.91 51.42 22.18
C LYS A 740 24.89 50.36 22.71
N ARG A 741 24.65 49.06 22.46
CA ARG A 741 25.66 47.97 22.51
C ARG A 741 25.12 46.72 21.79
N ARG A 742 25.88 45.97 20.98
CA ARG A 742 27.28 46.13 20.52
C ARG A 742 27.33 46.04 18.99
N ALA A 743 27.95 47.03 18.36
CA ALA A 743 28.72 46.84 17.14
C ALA A 743 30.17 47.19 17.51
N ASN A 744 31.06 46.21 17.34
CA ASN A 744 32.53 46.18 17.48
C ASN A 744 32.89 44.76 17.96
N ALA A 745 33.23 43.89 17.00
CA ALA A 745 34.05 42.73 17.28
C ALA A 745 35.50 43.19 17.15
N ASP A 746 36.24 43.13 18.24
CA ASP A 746 37.64 43.58 18.30
C ASP A 746 38.52 42.60 17.52
N PRO A 747 39.25 43.04 16.46
CA PRO A 747 40.13 42.15 15.70
C PRO A 747 41.40 41.75 16.43
N GLY A 748 41.71 42.33 17.60
CA GLY A 748 42.86 41.97 18.43
C GLY A 748 44.21 42.38 17.84
N VAL A 749 44.24 43.43 17.02
CA VAL A 749 45.44 43.94 16.33
C VAL A 749 45.48 45.46 16.41
N VAL A 750 46.63 46.02 16.80
CA VAL A 750 46.89 47.47 16.90
C VAL A 750 47.90 47.88 15.84
N VAL A 751 47.70 49.06 15.24
CA VAL A 751 48.66 49.68 14.30
C VAL A 751 49.64 50.53 15.09
N LYS A 752 50.96 50.45 14.81
CA LYS A 752 51.94 51.26 15.53
C LYS A 752 51.68 52.75 15.32
N GLY A 753 51.46 53.48 16.42
CA GLY A 753 51.37 54.94 16.45
C GLY A 753 50.03 55.55 16.07
N VAL A 754 48.96 54.77 15.83
CA VAL A 754 47.63 55.31 15.52
C VAL A 754 46.53 54.50 16.20
N GLU A 755 45.68 55.17 17.00
CA GLU A 755 44.49 54.58 17.64
C GLU A 755 43.24 54.66 16.73
N ASP A 756 42.24 53.82 17.01
CA ASP A 756 40.92 53.76 16.34
C ASP A 756 40.93 53.61 14.79
N VAL A 757 41.98 52.98 14.25
CA VAL A 757 42.03 52.58 12.83
C VAL A 757 41.14 51.36 12.59
N TRP A 758 40.33 51.36 11.53
CA TRP A 758 39.54 50.18 11.15
C TRP A 758 40.45 49.06 10.60
N VAL A 759 40.64 48.00 11.40
CA VAL A 759 41.50 46.85 11.08
C VAL A 759 40.67 45.61 10.71
N LYS A 760 41.13 44.83 9.72
CA LYS A 760 40.45 43.64 9.21
C LYS A 760 41.43 42.51 8.89
N LEU A 761 41.21 41.30 9.41
CA LEU A 761 42.06 40.14 9.13
C LEU A 761 41.84 39.60 7.70
N ALA A 762 42.92 39.28 6.97
CA ALA A 762 42.86 38.84 5.58
C ALA A 762 42.46 37.36 5.42
N ARG A 763 41.38 37.13 4.66
CA ARG A 763 40.85 35.78 4.37
C ARG A 763 41.77 34.90 3.51
N CYS A 764 42.79 35.47 2.86
CA CYS A 764 43.72 34.72 2.00
C CYS A 764 44.77 33.92 2.79
N CYS A 765 45.12 34.35 4.00
CA CYS A 765 46.10 33.67 4.87
C CYS A 765 45.59 33.34 6.27
N THR A 766 44.43 33.87 6.68
CA THR A 766 43.77 33.58 7.98
C THR A 766 44.76 33.66 9.16
N PRO A 767 45.35 34.84 9.42
CA PRO A 767 46.37 35.01 10.47
C PRO A 767 45.74 34.84 11.86
N VAL A 768 46.51 34.28 12.80
CA VAL A 768 46.14 34.11 14.22
C VAL A 768 47.25 34.61 15.14
N PRO A 769 46.97 35.00 16.40
CA PRO A 769 48.00 35.47 17.31
C PRO A 769 49.13 34.46 17.50
N GLY A 770 50.37 34.92 17.29
CA GLY A 770 51.58 34.11 17.19
C GLY A 770 52.15 33.97 15.77
N ASP A 771 51.34 34.22 14.72
CA ASP A 771 51.85 34.43 13.37
C ASP A 771 52.53 35.82 13.23
N PRO A 772 53.63 35.97 12.47
CA PRO A 772 54.16 37.29 12.11
C PRO A 772 53.25 37.99 11.10
N ILE A 773 52.80 39.21 11.41
CA ILE A 773 51.80 39.95 10.62
C ILE A 773 52.30 41.30 10.10
N ILE A 774 51.69 41.76 9.00
CA ILE A 774 51.86 43.11 8.43
C ILE A 774 50.49 43.69 8.04
N GLY A 775 50.34 45.01 8.12
CA GLY A 775 49.15 45.73 7.67
C GLY A 775 49.32 46.27 6.24
N PHE A 776 48.23 46.29 5.46
CA PHE A 776 48.18 46.94 4.15
C PHE A 776 46.96 47.87 4.02
N VAL A 777 47.17 49.12 3.64
CA VAL A 777 46.12 50.15 3.50
C VAL A 777 45.32 49.95 2.21
N THR A 778 44.11 49.41 2.36
CA THR A 778 43.17 49.23 1.25
C THR A 778 42.48 50.54 0.86
N ARG A 779 42.05 50.68 -0.41
CA ARG A 779 41.44 51.92 -0.93
C ARG A 779 40.01 52.23 -0.42
N GLY A 780 39.46 51.43 0.50
CA GLY A 780 38.08 51.61 0.98
C GLY A 780 37.59 50.57 1.99
N SER A 781 38.47 49.93 2.76
CA SER A 781 38.10 48.91 3.77
C SER A 781 39.07 48.86 4.96
N GLY A 782 39.76 49.99 5.24
CA GLY A 782 40.74 50.09 6.32
C GLY A 782 42.03 49.29 6.06
N VAL A 783 42.69 48.90 7.15
CA VAL A 783 43.94 48.12 7.11
C VAL A 783 43.63 46.64 7.05
N SER A 784 44.06 45.99 5.96
CA SER A 784 44.02 44.53 5.81
C SER A 784 45.26 43.91 6.47
N VAL A 785 45.08 43.02 7.44
CA VAL A 785 46.19 42.34 8.13
C VAL A 785 46.50 41.02 7.43
N HIS A 786 47.70 40.93 6.88
CA HIS A 786 48.24 39.75 6.21
C HIS A 786 49.33 39.11 7.08
N ARG A 787 49.59 37.82 6.85
CA ARG A 787 50.78 37.16 7.40
C ARG A 787 52.00 37.50 6.54
N ALA A 788 53.16 37.70 7.16
CA ALA A 788 54.37 38.20 6.48
C ALA A 788 54.89 37.29 5.33
N ASP A 789 54.55 36.00 5.35
CA ASP A 789 54.88 34.98 4.35
C ASP A 789 53.77 34.70 3.32
N CYS A 790 52.67 35.46 3.35
CA CYS A 790 51.51 35.22 2.48
C CYS A 790 51.85 35.56 1.02
N VAL A 791 51.51 34.66 0.08
CA VAL A 791 51.77 34.83 -1.36
C VAL A 791 51.30 36.17 -1.94
N ASN A 792 50.21 36.74 -1.41
CA ASN A 792 49.71 38.05 -1.87
C ASN A 792 50.61 39.22 -1.46
N VAL A 793 51.46 39.08 -0.43
CA VAL A 793 52.34 40.13 0.07
C VAL A 793 53.40 40.51 -0.97
N ASP A 794 53.97 39.56 -1.71
CA ASP A 794 54.96 39.86 -2.77
C ASP A 794 54.41 40.87 -3.82
N SER A 795 53.09 40.85 -4.08
CA SER A 795 52.42 41.82 -4.97
C SER A 795 52.06 43.14 -4.28
N LEU A 796 51.77 43.11 -2.97
CA LEU A 796 51.46 44.30 -2.17
C LEU A 796 52.74 45.11 -1.83
N SER A 797 53.89 44.44 -1.72
CA SER A 797 55.23 45.02 -1.55
C SER A 797 55.70 45.91 -2.69
N GLN A 798 54.98 45.94 -3.81
CA GLN A 798 55.18 46.91 -4.89
C GLN A 798 54.63 48.31 -4.54
N GLN A 799 53.85 48.44 -3.47
CA GLN A 799 53.34 49.71 -2.92
C GLN A 799 53.76 49.85 -1.45
N PRO A 800 55.06 50.09 -1.18
CA PRO A 800 55.60 50.19 0.18
C PRO A 800 54.97 51.34 0.98
N GLU A 801 54.44 52.37 0.31
CA GLU A 801 53.73 53.49 0.93
C GLU A 801 52.38 53.11 1.58
N ARG A 802 51.96 51.85 1.44
CA ARG A 802 50.72 51.29 2.01
C ARG A 802 50.96 50.23 3.07
N ILE A 803 52.22 49.88 3.35
CA ILE A 803 52.56 48.86 4.35
C ILE A 803 52.67 49.53 5.72
N LEU A 804 52.09 48.87 6.73
CA LEU A 804 52.10 49.34 8.13
C LEU A 804 52.57 48.21 9.05
N GLU A 805 53.39 48.57 10.04
CA GLU A 805 53.67 47.68 11.17
C GLU A 805 52.44 47.57 12.08
N VAL A 806 52.09 46.33 12.41
CA VAL A 806 50.92 45.98 13.22
C VAL A 806 51.29 44.89 14.22
N GLU A 807 50.77 44.97 15.43
CA GLU A 807 51.09 44.05 16.52
C GLU A 807 49.82 43.41 17.10
N TRP A 808 49.94 42.17 17.57
CA TRP A 808 48.85 41.43 18.18
C TRP A 808 48.56 41.94 19.60
N ALA A 809 47.34 42.43 19.82
CA ALA A 809 46.79 42.81 21.12
C ALA A 809 45.44 42.10 21.36
N PRO A 810 45.42 40.76 21.48
CA PRO A 810 44.17 39.99 21.54
C PRO A 810 43.43 40.22 22.86
N THR A 811 42.22 40.76 22.78
CA THR A 811 41.30 40.86 23.93
C THR A 811 40.45 39.60 24.08
N GLN A 812 39.83 39.41 25.25
CA GLN A 812 38.92 38.29 25.52
C GLN A 812 37.68 38.23 24.61
N SER A 813 37.43 39.27 23.82
CA SER A 813 36.36 39.35 22.81
C SER A 813 36.81 39.13 21.37
N SER A 814 38.12 38.94 21.14
CA SER A 814 38.66 38.65 19.81
C SER A 814 38.43 37.19 19.40
N VAL A 815 38.11 36.96 18.13
CA VAL A 815 37.76 35.65 17.58
C VAL A 815 38.42 35.49 16.21
N PHE A 816 39.15 34.39 16.03
CA PHE A 816 39.99 34.13 14.87
C PHE A 816 39.46 32.95 14.05
N LEU A 817 39.56 33.07 12.72
CA LEU A 817 39.18 32.00 11.79
C LEU A 817 40.36 31.05 11.58
N VAL A 818 40.16 29.77 11.87
CA VAL A 818 41.17 28.72 11.69
C VAL A 818 40.65 27.66 10.71
N ALA A 819 41.50 27.27 9.76
CA ALA A 819 41.27 26.11 8.91
C ALA A 819 42.28 25.00 9.25
N ILE A 820 41.80 23.78 9.47
CA ILE A 820 42.62 22.58 9.64
C ILE A 820 42.39 21.59 8.50
N GLN A 821 43.39 20.78 8.20
CA GLN A 821 43.31 19.63 7.31
C GLN A 821 43.65 18.38 8.12
N VAL A 822 42.77 17.39 8.00
CA VAL A 822 42.85 16.06 8.59
C VAL A 822 43.12 15.09 7.45
N GLU A 823 44.17 14.28 7.57
CA GLU A 823 44.51 13.24 6.61
C GLU A 823 44.42 11.88 7.30
N ALA A 824 43.66 10.95 6.73
CA ALA A 824 43.21 9.73 7.42
C ALA A 824 42.97 8.57 6.45
N LEU A 825 42.90 7.34 6.95
CA LEU A 825 42.32 6.20 6.22
C LEU A 825 40.81 6.30 6.18
N ASP A 826 40.23 6.24 4.98
CA ASP A 826 38.80 6.12 4.78
C ASP A 826 38.27 4.82 5.40
N ARG A 827 37.43 4.97 6.43
CA ARG A 827 36.76 3.89 7.16
C ARG A 827 35.33 4.29 7.48
N SER A 828 34.45 3.30 7.61
CA SER A 828 33.06 3.53 8.00
C SER A 828 32.98 4.36 9.29
N ARG A 829 32.25 5.47 9.24
CA ARG A 829 32.01 6.45 10.33
C ARG A 829 33.16 7.42 10.66
N LEU A 830 34.31 7.40 9.97
CA LEU A 830 35.43 8.34 10.20
C LEU A 830 34.97 9.80 10.34
N LEU A 831 34.15 10.29 9.41
CA LEU A 831 33.64 11.67 9.44
C LEU A 831 32.84 11.96 10.72
N SER A 832 32.02 11.01 11.18
CA SER A 832 31.23 11.13 12.40
C SER A 832 32.12 11.20 13.64
N ASP A 833 33.20 10.40 13.69
CA ASP A 833 34.15 10.39 14.79
C ASP A 833 34.88 11.74 14.88
N VAL A 834 35.37 12.25 13.74
CA VAL A 834 36.07 13.55 13.66
C VAL A 834 35.13 14.73 13.99
N THR A 835 33.90 14.76 13.46
CA THR A 835 32.94 15.82 13.82
C THR A 835 32.57 15.77 15.30
N ARG A 836 32.42 14.57 15.87
CA ARG A 836 32.13 14.42 17.29
C ARG A 836 33.25 14.97 18.16
N VAL A 837 34.50 14.64 17.89
CA VAL A 837 35.65 15.15 18.66
C VAL A 837 35.78 16.68 18.56
N LEU A 838 35.46 17.28 17.39
CA LEU A 838 35.39 18.74 17.25
C LEU A 838 34.26 19.36 18.09
N SER A 839 33.07 18.74 18.11
CA SER A 839 31.94 19.20 18.94
C SER A 839 32.17 19.00 20.44
N ASP A 840 32.76 17.88 20.86
CA ASP A 840 33.13 17.61 22.26
C ASP A 840 34.15 18.65 22.77
N GLN A 841 35.02 19.16 21.87
CA GLN A 841 35.95 20.27 22.14
C GLN A 841 35.31 21.68 22.05
N HIS A 842 33.97 21.75 21.95
CA HIS A 842 33.16 22.96 21.91
C HIS A 842 33.52 23.91 20.74
N VAL A 843 34.00 23.36 19.63
CA VAL A 843 34.43 24.12 18.44
C VAL A 843 33.25 24.31 17.47
N ASN A 844 32.93 25.55 17.12
CA ASN A 844 31.87 25.87 16.15
C ASN A 844 32.36 25.68 14.70
N ILE A 845 31.94 24.58 14.06
CA ILE A 845 32.32 24.27 12.67
C ILE A 845 31.51 25.14 11.69
N LEU A 846 32.18 26.09 11.04
CA LEU A 846 31.58 26.95 10.01
C LEU A 846 31.52 26.28 8.63
N SER A 847 32.48 25.41 8.32
CA SER A 847 32.48 24.62 7.09
C SER A 847 33.30 23.34 7.21
N ALA A 848 32.89 22.32 6.48
CA ALA A 848 33.60 21.06 6.31
C ALA A 848 33.59 20.66 4.84
N ALA A 849 34.73 20.24 4.30
CA ALA A 849 34.87 19.70 2.95
C ALA A 849 35.69 18.42 3.00
N VAL A 850 35.17 17.33 2.42
CA VAL A 850 35.77 15.99 2.49
C VAL A 850 36.00 15.47 1.07
N GLN A 851 37.19 14.94 0.82
CA GLN A 851 37.57 14.31 -0.44
C GLN A 851 38.29 12.99 -0.15
N THR A 852 37.98 11.93 -0.89
CA THR A 852 38.66 10.63 -0.78
C THR A 852 39.46 10.33 -2.03
N SER A 853 40.76 10.07 -1.87
CA SER A 853 41.64 9.61 -2.95
C SER A 853 41.35 8.15 -3.31
N ARG A 854 41.81 7.73 -4.50
CA ARG A 854 41.74 6.33 -4.96
C ARG A 854 42.45 5.36 -4.01
N ASP A 855 43.47 5.85 -3.32
CA ASP A 855 44.31 5.10 -2.36
C ASP A 855 43.66 4.96 -0.97
N ARG A 856 42.35 5.28 -0.86
CA ARG A 856 41.57 5.31 0.40
C ARG A 856 42.10 6.27 1.46
N VAL A 857 42.81 7.31 1.06
CA VAL A 857 43.14 8.45 1.94
C VAL A 857 41.98 9.44 1.89
N ALA A 858 41.36 9.70 3.05
CA ALA A 858 40.39 10.76 3.25
C ALA A 858 41.11 12.05 3.67
N THR A 859 40.97 13.10 2.86
CA THR A 859 41.44 14.46 3.13
C THR A 859 40.24 15.32 3.51
N SER A 860 40.17 15.74 4.77
CA SER A 860 39.04 16.49 5.31
C SER A 860 39.50 17.87 5.81
N ARG A 861 38.97 18.94 5.23
CA ARG A 861 39.24 20.32 5.64
C ARG A 861 38.08 20.86 6.46
N PHE A 862 38.37 21.34 7.67
CA PHE A 862 37.40 21.97 8.56
C PHE A 862 37.79 23.43 8.81
N THR A 863 36.81 24.33 8.84
CA THR A 863 37.01 25.74 9.20
C THR A 863 36.12 26.10 10.38
N PHE A 864 36.67 26.78 11.38
CA PHE A 864 35.98 27.16 12.62
C PHE A 864 36.49 28.47 13.20
N GLU A 865 35.73 29.00 14.17
CA GLU A 865 36.08 30.18 14.96
C GLU A 865 36.65 29.80 16.34
N MET A 866 37.65 30.55 16.81
CA MET A 866 38.39 30.27 18.04
C MET A 866 38.96 31.55 18.67
N GLY A 867 38.83 31.72 19.99
CA GLY A 867 39.36 32.89 20.71
C GLY A 867 40.80 32.75 21.22
N ASP A 868 41.21 31.57 21.70
CA ASP A 868 42.55 31.34 22.28
C ASP A 868 43.40 30.42 21.37
N PRO A 869 44.56 30.87 20.84
CA PRO A 869 45.51 30.03 20.11
C PRO A 869 45.97 28.77 20.86
N LYS A 870 45.98 28.78 22.20
CA LYS A 870 46.34 27.60 23.01
C LYS A 870 45.32 26.47 22.86
N HIS A 871 44.04 26.79 22.64
CA HIS A 871 42.99 25.79 22.40
C HIS A 871 43.23 25.03 21.10
N LEU A 872 43.82 25.68 20.08
CA LEU A 872 44.14 25.02 18.80
C LEU A 872 45.07 23.82 18.97
N GLY A 873 46.09 23.93 19.83
CA GLY A 873 47.01 22.82 20.12
C GLY A 873 46.29 21.64 20.78
N HIS A 874 45.28 21.90 21.61
CA HIS A 874 44.47 20.86 22.24
C HIS A 874 43.51 20.21 21.24
N VAL A 875 42.82 21.00 20.42
CA VAL A 875 41.93 20.51 19.34
C VAL A 875 42.69 19.64 18.33
N LEU A 876 43.86 20.09 17.85
CA LEU A 876 44.71 19.31 16.93
C LEU A 876 45.13 17.97 17.55
N LYS A 877 45.51 17.96 18.83
CA LYS A 877 45.87 16.74 19.56
C LYS A 877 44.68 15.80 19.76
N ALA A 878 43.49 16.34 20.01
CA ALA A 878 42.26 15.55 20.15
C ALA A 878 41.87 14.86 18.84
N VAL A 879 41.88 15.59 17.70
CA VAL A 879 41.55 15.01 16.39
C VAL A 879 42.60 14.00 15.92
N ARG A 880 43.90 14.22 16.20
CA ARG A 880 44.96 13.22 15.96
C ARG A 880 44.80 11.96 16.84
N GLY A 881 43.98 12.01 17.90
CA GLY A 881 43.60 10.84 18.70
C GLY A 881 42.50 9.96 18.09
N VAL A 882 41.88 10.37 16.98
CA VAL A 882 40.85 9.57 16.29
C VAL A 882 41.51 8.43 15.51
N GLU A 883 41.07 7.20 15.78
CA GLU A 883 41.56 5.99 15.12
C GLU A 883 41.40 6.09 13.59
N GLY A 884 42.53 5.97 12.88
CA GLY A 884 42.60 6.10 11.42
C GLY A 884 43.07 7.47 10.92
N VAL A 885 43.16 8.50 11.78
CA VAL A 885 43.81 9.77 11.43
C VAL A 885 45.34 9.60 11.44
N TYR A 886 45.99 9.96 10.33
CA TYR A 886 47.43 9.98 10.19
C TYR A 886 48.04 11.29 10.69
N ASP A 887 47.50 12.41 10.22
CA ASP A 887 47.96 13.73 10.63
C ASP A 887 46.84 14.79 10.63
N VAL A 888 47.05 15.84 11.42
CA VAL A 888 46.20 17.03 11.49
C VAL A 888 47.08 18.26 11.61
N TYR A 889 46.95 19.19 10.67
CA TYR A 889 47.67 20.45 10.68
C TYR A 889 46.77 21.63 10.30
N ARG A 890 47.11 22.83 10.78
CA ARG A 890 46.49 24.08 10.34
C ARG A 890 46.88 24.34 8.88
N VAL A 891 45.92 24.47 7.98
CA VAL A 891 46.22 24.87 6.60
C VAL A 891 46.57 26.34 6.59
N THR A 892 47.77 26.65 6.11
CA THR A 892 48.22 28.03 5.92
C THR A 892 48.61 28.23 4.45
N SER A 893 48.26 29.37 3.89
CA SER A 893 48.51 29.71 2.47
C SER A 893 49.96 30.18 2.25
N ALA A 894 50.92 29.49 2.89
CA ALA A 894 52.34 29.79 2.84
C ALA A 894 52.97 29.36 1.51
N ARG A 895 54.17 29.87 1.21
CA ARG A 895 55.11 29.15 0.35
C ARG A 895 55.31 27.73 0.91
N ARG A 896 55.23 26.72 0.05
CA ARG A 896 56.08 25.52 0.26
C ARG A 896 57.53 25.96 -0.02
N PRO A 897 58.51 25.52 0.79
CA PRO A 897 59.93 25.72 0.48
C PRO A 897 60.32 24.93 -0.78
#